data_AF-A0A7W0VSD9-F1
#
_entry.id   AF-A0A7W0VSD9-F1
#
_cell.length_a   1.000
_cell.length_b   1.000
_cell.length_c   1.000
_cell.angle_alpha   90.00
_cell.angle_beta   90.00
_cell.angle_gamma   90.00
#
_symmetry.space_group_name_H-M   'P 1'
#
loop_
_entity.id
_entity.type
_entity.pdbx_description
1 polymer ?
#
loop_
_entity_poly.entity_id
_entity_poly.type
_entity_poly.pdbx_seq_one_letter_code
_entity_poly.pdbx_strand_id
1 'polypeptide(L)'
;MKRWVALIAVLSAGALSCGDTSTSPAGQLNLDRPVGMAFACYGGLRINNGATPKPDDQIVITAQPAEACNIRSQPHDPGTPEPVPIGQEDLTGMGGAPIPGAAWYGFILQSATGTVAIAEFETKPVSAFAGGDVLMRDADPLTPGKNGISVGEDPIAITPDEVGCYQVIANAGSCDLSALDITSALDTSADVRVSRITVKNSLGQVVKARPAAMVGEPAGGTIGAACSSTPTGLVYLAYPNCHAVAAVDTTTGMIVSHIDYSTGTPQMRAGDLTCADECDGGGGTVTAGIRPVTLDLELDARTQQRKLVIGSENSSSITIVELGPDTLPVSLRQVALEDPTGTLGVTSIALSPTIGMGGTMGTINDDIAAGGDFQFAYAISTDDTVRVADVLAVNRECDTQVDPRLINNETSIAALSCLKVGDPATPRRRPGARGPGIELTEEAIPISVEIFRSEEIPADVRVQTPPKLVGYFGIITASDGRTFVLNVDDDDALDIETPGLPLKVSLPLAIAHQLRDAIDDRELTNVVVQENMPPKTFCDTNGPDPDAQSGNLGGPRSAGTPSRTVPAGVIAAEKVGALPTLRQLLCTGEDKTRVISELGFTAPDAIRDLAYPDLRTLRDENWTLTWEGSLSLDRGNVAIDGPPIRVGQMQVDTTGFRVTDKSNAFCDAGVEQFDVLQLRGCDPSIGDAECPLGYTCFVHPNSQVAGIGACMLVDEADRLADACKDFLTSIRRYTVNRTKSGELTLLPRKHMLNATPVDGCVDDNQCEALADYAARNASSAMPQDAMQTDPRTYKCMVDTDRAPIGGTGKRCIETCQQTSDCATGRICQANICMDSVIPPQSCVNAPQRYELRAGEAFTMVGTRSGYIHSTILDTATGKCVKDPAASPFDIARVKLAPPPCDPNADPRTGLLPDGSYDANPCSLTVDHTETIPVYIPNSCTLSDPPTMITTRQAPAIRVHTRGPTFTMVDPYQSGDQRCIRDRLGTLGKIPLVFPGFQITWRQTGGFVPLTLPIAPSFPVKVVRGPLQ
;
A
#
# COMPACT_ATOMS: atom_id res chain seq x y z
N MET A 1 4.55 31.56 52.35
CA MET A 1 4.06 32.95 52.20
C MET A 1 2.83 32.90 51.30
N LYS A 2 1.64 33.00 51.90
CA LYS A 2 0.71 34.15 51.81
C LYS A 2 0.14 34.33 50.39
N ARG A 3 -1.08 33.81 50.15
CA ARG A 3 -2.43 34.48 50.26
C ARG A 3 -2.81 35.06 48.89
N TRP A 4 -4.01 34.84 48.36
CA TRP A 4 -5.26 35.41 48.88
C TRP A 4 -6.49 34.50 48.74
N VAL A 5 -7.42 34.77 49.66
CA VAL A 5 -8.71 34.15 49.95
C VAL A 5 -9.81 35.11 49.47
N ALA A 6 -10.94 34.59 48.99
CA ALA A 6 -12.25 35.16 49.25
C ALA A 6 -13.33 34.06 49.21
N LEU A 7 -14.18 34.11 50.22
CA LEU A 7 -15.14 33.10 50.66
C LEU A 7 -16.49 33.82 50.76
N ILE A 8 -17.56 33.32 50.14
CA ILE A 8 -18.95 33.58 50.55
C ILE A 8 -19.76 32.29 50.36
N ALA A 9 -20.40 31.88 51.46
CA ALA A 9 -21.29 30.74 51.60
C ALA A 9 -22.76 31.17 51.49
N VAL A 10 -23.63 30.29 50.99
CA VAL A 10 -25.04 30.18 51.41
C VAL A 10 -25.42 28.69 51.46
N LEU A 11 -25.89 28.26 52.63
CA LEU A 11 -26.43 26.94 52.94
C LEU A 11 -27.82 26.71 52.33
N SER A 12 -28.12 25.47 51.93
CA SER A 12 -29.35 24.77 52.35
C SER A 12 -29.18 23.25 52.20
N ALA A 13 -29.65 22.53 53.22
CA ALA A 13 -29.47 21.10 53.44
C ALA A 13 -30.51 20.25 52.70
N GLY A 14 -30.14 19.01 52.33
CA GLY A 14 -31.08 17.97 51.92
C GLY A 14 -30.42 16.66 51.47
N ALA A 15 -30.46 15.66 52.34
CA ALA A 15 -30.40 14.20 52.09
C ALA A 15 -29.24 13.59 51.27
N LEU A 16 -28.54 12.69 51.96
CA LEU A 16 -27.65 11.66 51.40
C LEU A 16 -28.34 10.83 50.31
N SER A 17 -27.78 10.86 49.11
CA SER A 17 -27.88 9.79 48.11
C SER A 17 -26.46 9.59 47.58
N CYS A 18 -25.91 8.39 47.77
CA CYS A 18 -24.68 7.98 47.12
C CYS A 18 -25.01 7.72 45.64
N GLY A 19 -25.03 8.79 44.84
CA GLY A 19 -25.06 8.69 43.39
C GLY A 19 -23.63 8.68 42.88
N ASP A 20 -23.05 7.48 42.76
CA ASP A 20 -21.83 7.28 42.00
C ASP A 20 -22.19 7.40 40.51
N THR A 21 -22.24 8.63 39.98
CA THR A 21 -22.39 8.90 38.54
C THR A 21 -21.04 8.82 37.84
N SER A 22 -20.25 7.79 38.16
CA SER A 22 -19.24 7.33 37.23
C SER A 22 -19.96 6.44 36.23
N THR A 23 -20.28 7.00 35.05
CA THR A 23 -20.57 6.19 33.87
C THR A 23 -19.30 5.40 33.58
N SER A 24 -19.20 4.20 34.15
CA SER A 24 -18.19 3.24 33.74
C SER A 24 -18.32 3.13 32.23
N PRO A 25 -17.25 3.32 31.43
CA PRO A 25 -17.32 3.03 30.01
C PRO A 25 -17.89 1.62 29.87
N ALA A 26 -18.88 1.45 29.00
CA ALA A 26 -19.45 0.15 28.69
C ALA A 26 -18.27 -0.81 28.47
N GLY A 27 -18.20 -1.87 29.26
CA GLY A 27 -17.10 -2.82 29.18
C GLY A 27 -16.98 -3.27 27.73
N GLN A 28 -15.78 -3.14 27.15
CA GLN A 28 -15.49 -3.65 25.82
C GLN A 28 -15.80 -5.16 25.84
N LEU A 29 -16.88 -5.57 25.17
CA LEU A 29 -17.33 -6.95 25.10
C LEU A 29 -16.42 -7.70 24.12
N ASN A 30 -15.70 -8.70 24.62
CA ASN A 30 -14.86 -9.56 23.80
C ASN A 30 -15.72 -10.69 23.22
N LEU A 31 -16.11 -10.59 21.96
CA LEU A 31 -16.68 -11.72 21.21
C LEU A 31 -15.59 -12.75 20.89
N ASP A 32 -15.88 -14.02 21.09
CA ASP A 32 -14.90 -15.10 20.92
C ASP A 32 -14.81 -15.57 19.45
N ARG A 33 -13.98 -14.87 18.67
CA ARG A 33 -13.76 -15.12 17.22
C ARG A 33 -15.07 -15.10 16.42
N PRO A 34 -15.68 -13.91 16.24
CA PRO A 34 -16.86 -13.78 15.39
C PRO A 34 -16.50 -14.14 13.94
N VAL A 35 -17.25 -15.05 13.31
CA VAL A 35 -16.98 -15.54 11.94
C VAL A 35 -18.13 -15.30 10.96
N GLY A 36 -19.30 -14.91 11.47
CA GLY A 36 -20.47 -14.61 10.67
C GLY A 36 -21.52 -13.86 11.46
N MET A 37 -22.43 -13.21 10.76
CA MET A 37 -23.56 -12.52 11.35
C MET A 37 -24.74 -12.65 10.40
N ALA A 38 -25.93 -12.83 10.97
CA ALA A 38 -27.19 -12.81 10.23
C ALA A 38 -28.19 -11.93 10.96
N PHE A 39 -29.14 -11.36 10.22
CA PHE A 39 -30.15 -10.47 10.75
C PHE A 39 -31.53 -11.12 10.72
N ALA A 40 -32.38 -10.76 11.68
CA ALA A 40 -33.78 -11.13 11.72
C ALA A 40 -34.66 -9.96 12.13
N CYS A 41 -35.92 -10.03 11.72
CA CYS A 41 -36.96 -9.14 12.19
C CYS A 41 -37.83 -9.86 13.22
N TYR A 42 -38.07 -9.24 14.39
CA TYR A 42 -38.86 -9.84 15.47
C TYR A 42 -39.70 -8.79 16.18
N GLY A 43 -40.99 -9.09 16.43
CA GLY A 43 -41.88 -8.22 17.20
C GLY A 43 -43.35 -8.59 17.04
N GLY A 44 -44.24 -7.64 17.35
CA GLY A 44 -45.69 -7.84 17.23
C GLY A 44 -46.17 -7.93 15.77
N LEU A 45 -47.06 -8.89 15.49
CA LEU A 45 -47.61 -9.16 14.16
C LEU A 45 -49.03 -9.76 14.26
N ARG A 46 -49.95 -9.33 13.37
CA ARG A 46 -51.23 -10.00 13.12
C ARG A 46 -51.06 -11.13 12.12
N ILE A 47 -51.54 -12.32 12.46
CA ILE A 47 -51.55 -13.47 11.55
C ILE A 47 -52.73 -13.35 10.59
N ASN A 48 -52.45 -12.84 9.39
CA ASN A 48 -53.43 -12.59 8.32
C ASN A 48 -53.00 -13.17 6.96
N ASN A 49 -51.83 -13.82 6.88
CA ASN A 49 -51.24 -14.37 5.64
C ASN A 49 -51.16 -13.34 4.50
N GLY A 50 -50.79 -12.09 4.80
CA GLY A 50 -50.67 -11.01 3.82
C GLY A 50 -52.00 -10.39 3.38
N ALA A 51 -53.13 -10.84 3.93
CA ALA A 51 -54.42 -10.21 3.68
C ALA A 51 -54.54 -8.86 4.42
N THR A 52 -55.53 -8.04 4.04
CA THR A 52 -55.84 -6.82 4.79
C THR A 52 -56.18 -7.17 6.25
N PRO A 53 -55.51 -6.56 7.25
CA PRO A 53 -55.69 -6.90 8.65
C PRO A 53 -57.13 -6.63 9.11
N LYS A 54 -57.64 -7.52 9.96
CA LYS A 54 -58.92 -7.37 10.64
C LYS A 54 -58.71 -7.25 12.15
N PRO A 55 -59.61 -6.56 12.87
CA PRO A 55 -59.50 -6.40 14.32
C PRO A 55 -59.43 -7.73 15.09
N ASP A 56 -60.05 -8.80 14.57
CA ASP A 56 -60.10 -10.14 15.15
C ASP A 56 -58.94 -11.06 14.76
N ASP A 57 -58.03 -10.61 13.89
CA ASP A 57 -56.83 -11.38 13.56
C ASP A 57 -55.97 -11.60 14.81
N GLN A 58 -55.42 -12.80 14.94
CA GLN A 58 -54.58 -13.16 16.08
C GLN A 58 -53.31 -12.31 16.08
N ILE A 59 -53.07 -11.57 17.16
CA ILE A 59 -51.79 -10.87 17.38
C ILE A 59 -50.85 -11.79 18.13
N VAL A 60 -49.64 -11.94 17.62
CA VAL A 60 -48.54 -12.70 18.23
C VAL A 60 -47.27 -11.84 18.28
N ILE A 61 -46.32 -12.21 19.13
CA ILE A 61 -44.95 -11.67 19.10
C ILE A 61 -44.07 -12.80 18.56
N THR A 62 -43.52 -12.63 17.37
CA THR A 62 -42.82 -13.71 16.66
C THR A 62 -41.81 -13.16 15.67
N ALA A 63 -40.95 -14.06 15.16
CA ALA A 63 -40.06 -13.77 14.05
C ALA A 63 -40.86 -13.60 12.77
N GLN A 64 -40.36 -12.78 11.85
CA GLN A 64 -41.06 -12.44 10.62
C GLN A 64 -40.07 -12.13 9.49
N PRO A 65 -40.53 -12.09 8.23
CA PRO A 65 -39.67 -11.74 7.11
C PRO A 65 -38.92 -10.43 7.34
N ALA A 66 -37.65 -10.39 6.94
CA ALA A 66 -36.78 -9.21 7.05
C ALA A 66 -37.44 -7.95 6.46
N GLU A 67 -38.25 -8.12 5.42
CA GLU A 67 -39.02 -7.05 4.76
C GLU A 67 -39.90 -6.24 5.71
N ALA A 68 -40.43 -6.85 6.78
CA ALA A 68 -41.19 -6.11 7.78
C ALA A 68 -40.34 -5.05 8.51
N CYS A 69 -39.09 -5.34 8.79
CA CYS A 69 -38.18 -4.39 9.42
C CYS A 69 -37.56 -3.42 8.40
N ASN A 70 -37.37 -3.85 7.14
CA ASN A 70 -36.99 -2.94 6.05
C ASN A 70 -38.04 -1.83 5.90
N ILE A 71 -39.32 -2.17 5.75
CA ILE A 71 -40.41 -1.19 5.62
C ILE A 71 -40.40 -0.17 6.76
N ARG A 72 -40.23 -0.63 8.01
CA ARG A 72 -40.14 0.29 9.18
C ARG A 72 -38.90 1.17 9.18
N SER A 73 -37.82 0.72 8.56
CA SER A 73 -36.56 1.46 8.49
C SER A 73 -36.55 2.46 7.31
N GLN A 74 -37.59 2.47 6.47
CA GLN A 74 -37.66 3.37 5.32
C GLN A 74 -37.67 4.86 5.73
N PRO A 75 -37.02 5.73 4.93
CA PRO A 75 -37.13 7.17 5.10
C PRO A 75 -38.59 7.64 5.05
N HIS A 76 -38.94 8.57 5.94
CA HIS A 76 -40.25 9.24 5.94
C HIS A 76 -40.13 10.70 6.38
N ASP A 77 -41.05 11.53 5.92
CA ASP A 77 -41.04 12.97 6.23
C ASP A 77 -41.35 13.22 7.71
N PRO A 78 -40.63 14.15 8.37
CA PRO A 78 -40.95 14.54 9.74
C PRO A 78 -42.42 14.98 9.90
N GLY A 79 -43.17 14.27 10.74
CA GLY A 79 -44.60 14.54 10.99
C GLY A 79 -45.57 13.73 10.15
N THR A 80 -45.08 12.89 9.22
CA THR A 80 -45.87 11.80 8.65
C THR A 80 -45.84 10.57 9.59
N PRO A 81 -46.90 9.75 9.63
CA PRO A 81 -46.86 8.49 10.38
C PRO A 81 -45.72 7.61 9.86
N GLU A 82 -45.01 6.95 10.77
CA GLU A 82 -43.98 5.96 10.42
C GLU A 82 -44.56 4.91 9.46
N PRO A 83 -43.79 4.43 8.48
CA PRO A 83 -44.22 3.32 7.64
C PRO A 83 -44.49 2.09 8.51
N VAL A 84 -45.72 1.59 8.47
CA VAL A 84 -46.13 0.38 9.21
C VAL A 84 -46.37 -0.73 8.20
N PRO A 85 -45.68 -1.89 8.33
CA PRO A 85 -45.96 -3.05 7.50
C PRO A 85 -47.40 -3.55 7.68
N ILE A 86 -47.97 -4.12 6.62
CA ILE A 86 -49.29 -4.75 6.68
C ILE A 86 -49.29 -5.84 7.75
N GLY A 87 -50.27 -5.79 8.67
CA GLY A 87 -50.39 -6.70 9.80
C GLY A 87 -49.77 -6.17 11.09
N GLN A 88 -49.14 -4.99 11.08
CA GLN A 88 -48.56 -4.36 12.27
C GLN A 88 -49.24 -3.04 12.66
N GLU A 89 -50.37 -2.73 12.03
CA GLU A 89 -51.21 -1.58 12.36
C GLU A 89 -51.98 -1.86 13.67
N ASP A 90 -52.10 -0.82 14.51
CA ASP A 90 -52.90 -0.84 15.74
C ASP A 90 -52.67 -2.07 16.62
N LEU A 91 -51.41 -2.40 16.90
CA LEU A 91 -50.99 -3.47 17.80
C LEU A 91 -51.29 -3.12 19.27
N THR A 92 -52.57 -3.16 19.63
CA THR A 92 -53.03 -3.07 21.03
C THR A 92 -53.34 -4.47 21.55
N GLY A 93 -52.67 -4.87 22.64
CA GLY A 93 -52.88 -6.19 23.24
C GLY A 93 -54.25 -6.32 23.91
N MET A 94 -54.63 -7.56 24.27
CA MET A 94 -55.80 -7.83 25.12
C MET A 94 -55.62 -7.13 26.49
N GLY A 95 -56.18 -5.92 26.64
CA GLY A 95 -55.99 -5.06 27.81
C GLY A 95 -55.54 -3.63 27.50
N GLY A 96 -55.32 -3.28 26.22
CA GLY A 96 -54.97 -1.91 25.79
C GLY A 96 -53.50 -1.53 25.98
N ALA A 97 -52.65 -2.46 26.43
CA ALA A 97 -51.21 -2.25 26.47
C ALA A 97 -50.62 -2.30 25.04
N PRO A 98 -49.73 -1.37 24.66
CA PRO A 98 -49.05 -1.41 23.38
C PRO A 98 -48.18 -2.67 23.29
N ILE A 99 -48.26 -3.39 22.17
CA ILE A 99 -47.32 -4.48 21.87
C ILE A 99 -46.10 -3.84 21.18
N PRO A 100 -44.87 -4.25 21.51
CA PRO A 100 -43.67 -3.70 20.86
C PRO A 100 -43.73 -3.88 19.35
N GLY A 101 -43.33 -2.83 18.62
CA GLY A 101 -43.09 -2.91 17.19
C GLY A 101 -41.98 -3.89 16.85
N ALA A 102 -41.84 -4.21 15.57
CA ALA A 102 -40.75 -5.04 15.10
C ALA A 102 -39.40 -4.34 15.29
N ALA A 103 -38.38 -5.08 15.70
CA ALA A 103 -37.00 -4.62 15.81
C ALA A 103 -36.07 -5.57 15.04
N TRP A 104 -34.90 -5.03 14.66
CA TRP A 104 -33.83 -5.81 14.07
C TRP A 104 -33.04 -6.53 15.16
N TYR A 105 -32.68 -7.78 14.89
CA TYR A 105 -31.81 -8.57 15.76
C TYR A 105 -30.66 -9.15 14.94
N GLY A 106 -29.44 -8.94 15.43
CA GLY A 106 -28.23 -9.50 14.86
C GLY A 106 -27.78 -10.72 15.63
N PHE A 107 -27.61 -11.83 14.93
CA PHE A 107 -27.14 -13.11 15.46
C PHE A 107 -25.68 -13.28 15.05
N ILE A 108 -24.75 -13.12 15.99
CA ILE A 108 -23.31 -13.08 15.76
C ILE A 108 -22.70 -14.43 16.15
N LEU A 109 -22.15 -15.12 15.16
CA LEU A 109 -21.65 -16.49 15.30
C LEU A 109 -20.22 -16.50 15.86
N GLN A 110 -20.00 -17.21 16.96
CA GLN A 110 -18.72 -17.33 17.67
C GLN A 110 -18.13 -18.73 17.47
N SER A 111 -17.10 -18.82 16.63
CA SER A 111 -16.51 -20.11 16.23
C SER A 111 -15.81 -20.83 17.40
N ALA A 112 -15.12 -20.09 18.28
CA ALA A 112 -14.31 -20.69 19.33
C ALA A 112 -15.14 -21.39 20.41
N THR A 113 -16.31 -20.84 20.73
CA THR A 113 -17.23 -21.36 21.74
C THR A 113 -18.34 -22.21 21.15
N GLY A 114 -18.58 -22.13 19.83
CA GLY A 114 -19.71 -22.80 19.19
C GLY A 114 -21.05 -22.17 19.54
N THR A 115 -21.07 -20.86 19.80
CA THR A 115 -22.25 -20.13 20.29
C THR A 115 -22.68 -18.99 19.37
N VAL A 116 -23.90 -18.48 19.56
CA VAL A 116 -24.41 -17.27 18.91
C VAL A 116 -24.67 -16.21 19.97
N ALA A 117 -24.13 -15.00 19.74
CA ALA A 117 -24.45 -13.80 20.47
C ALA A 117 -25.59 -13.01 19.80
N ILE A 118 -26.37 -12.27 20.60
CA ILE A 118 -27.51 -11.49 20.09
C ILE A 118 -27.31 -9.99 20.36
N ALA A 119 -27.44 -9.21 19.31
CA ALA A 119 -27.56 -7.75 19.33
C ALA A 119 -28.97 -7.34 18.88
N GLU A 120 -29.49 -6.26 19.45
CA GLU A 120 -30.75 -5.64 19.05
C GLU A 120 -30.49 -4.24 18.48
N PHE A 121 -31.27 -3.89 17.47
CA PHE A 121 -31.26 -2.60 16.79
C PHE A 121 -32.71 -2.14 16.63
N GLU A 122 -33.00 -0.89 16.99
CA GLU A 122 -34.32 -0.31 16.74
C GLU A 122 -34.55 -0.15 15.22
N THR A 123 -35.78 -0.42 14.76
CA THR A 123 -36.17 -0.03 13.39
C THR A 123 -36.44 1.47 13.36
N LYS A 124 -35.59 2.20 12.65
CA LYS A 124 -35.75 3.64 12.41
C LYS A 124 -35.05 4.01 11.10
N PRO A 125 -35.39 5.17 10.51
CA PRO A 125 -34.69 5.66 9.33
C PRO A 125 -33.18 5.70 9.54
N VAL A 126 -32.41 5.41 8.49
CA VAL A 126 -30.92 5.43 8.51
C VAL A 126 -30.38 6.74 9.09
N SER A 127 -31.01 7.87 8.75
CA SER A 127 -30.65 9.21 9.24
C SER A 127 -30.83 9.39 10.76
N ALA A 128 -31.60 8.52 11.40
CA ALA A 128 -31.84 8.51 12.84
C ALA A 128 -30.98 7.47 13.58
N PHE A 129 -30.16 6.68 12.87
CA PHE A 129 -29.26 5.70 13.47
C PHE A 129 -27.98 6.37 13.99
N ALA A 130 -27.66 6.14 15.26
CA ALA A 130 -26.46 6.58 15.95
C ALA A 130 -25.68 5.36 16.46
N GLY A 131 -24.34 5.46 16.55
CA GLY A 131 -23.48 4.34 16.94
C GLY A 131 -23.74 3.74 18.34
N GLY A 132 -24.62 4.33 19.15
CA GLY A 132 -25.07 3.81 20.44
C GLY A 132 -26.36 2.98 20.40
N ASP A 133 -26.98 2.81 19.23
CA ASP A 133 -28.28 2.15 19.06
C ASP A 133 -28.22 0.61 19.06
N VAL A 134 -27.01 0.05 19.16
CA VAL A 134 -26.80 -1.40 19.22
C VAL A 134 -26.78 -1.84 20.68
N LEU A 135 -27.78 -2.63 21.08
CA LEU A 135 -27.87 -3.19 22.42
C LEU A 135 -27.50 -4.66 22.38
N MET A 136 -26.36 -5.03 23.00
CA MET A 136 -26.00 -6.43 23.19
C MET A 136 -26.94 -7.06 24.23
N ARG A 137 -27.79 -7.99 23.80
CA ARG A 137 -28.72 -8.72 24.68
C ARG A 137 -28.02 -9.85 25.44
N ASP A 138 -26.98 -10.42 24.85
CA ASP A 138 -26.16 -11.53 25.35
C ASP A 138 -24.96 -11.05 26.22
N ALA A 139 -25.16 -10.01 27.04
CA ALA A 139 -24.07 -9.41 27.82
C ALA A 139 -24.44 -9.11 29.29
N ASP A 140 -25.68 -9.43 29.70
CA ASP A 140 -26.09 -9.27 31.09
C ASP A 140 -25.85 -10.58 31.87
N PRO A 141 -24.83 -10.65 32.75
CA PRO A 141 -24.58 -11.82 33.60
C PRO A 141 -25.77 -12.16 34.52
N LEU A 142 -26.74 -11.26 34.67
CA LEU A 142 -27.97 -11.45 35.45
C LEU A 142 -29.16 -11.94 34.62
N THR A 143 -28.99 -12.23 33.32
CA THR A 143 -30.01 -12.90 32.50
C THR A 143 -29.63 -14.38 32.30
N PRO A 144 -30.12 -15.31 33.15
CA PRO A 144 -29.79 -16.73 33.05
C PRO A 144 -30.26 -17.31 31.70
N GLY A 145 -29.41 -18.09 31.04
CA GLY A 145 -29.78 -18.87 29.86
C GLY A 145 -29.53 -18.23 28.50
N LYS A 146 -29.02 -16.98 28.44
CA LYS A 146 -28.75 -16.28 27.17
C LYS A 146 -27.29 -15.85 26.97
N ASN A 147 -26.35 -16.32 27.81
CA ASN A 147 -24.90 -16.08 27.70
C ASN A 147 -24.24 -17.02 26.66
N GLY A 148 -24.52 -16.81 25.37
CA GLY A 148 -24.09 -17.63 24.24
C GLY A 148 -24.99 -18.84 24.00
N ILE A 149 -25.79 -18.80 22.93
CA ILE A 149 -26.64 -19.94 22.52
C ILE A 149 -25.79 -20.96 21.78
N SER A 150 -25.62 -22.17 22.33
CA SER A 150 -24.85 -23.23 21.69
C SER A 150 -25.56 -23.73 20.42
N VAL A 151 -24.84 -23.71 19.30
CA VAL A 151 -25.37 -24.10 17.97
C VAL A 151 -24.61 -25.26 17.34
N GLY A 152 -23.38 -25.56 17.73
CA GLY A 152 -22.62 -26.68 17.17
C GLY A 152 -21.12 -26.55 17.41
N GLU A 153 -20.35 -27.51 16.90
CA GLU A 153 -18.89 -27.48 16.97
C GLU A 153 -18.30 -26.79 15.73
N ASP A 154 -17.40 -25.81 15.96
CA ASP A 154 -16.71 -25.04 14.93
C ASP A 154 -17.66 -24.48 13.84
N PRO A 155 -18.63 -23.63 14.22
CA PRO A 155 -19.57 -23.06 13.27
C PRO A 155 -18.86 -22.03 12.39
N ILE A 156 -19.16 -22.04 11.09
CA ILE A 156 -18.42 -21.26 10.06
C ILE A 156 -19.26 -20.20 9.36
N ALA A 157 -20.59 -20.36 9.34
CA ALA A 157 -21.50 -19.47 8.62
C ALA A 157 -22.91 -19.53 9.23
N ILE A 158 -23.64 -18.44 9.12
CA ILE A 158 -25.02 -18.28 9.60
C ILE A 158 -25.82 -17.49 8.55
N THR A 159 -27.06 -17.89 8.32
CA THR A 159 -28.00 -17.22 7.39
C THR A 159 -29.42 -17.35 7.93
N PRO A 160 -30.33 -16.38 7.70
CA PRO A 160 -31.74 -16.63 7.93
C PRO A 160 -32.26 -17.69 6.96
N ASP A 161 -33.34 -18.38 7.35
CA ASP A 161 -34.14 -19.19 6.44
C ASP A 161 -35.02 -18.30 5.53
N GLU A 162 -35.69 -18.90 4.53
CA GLU A 162 -36.44 -18.14 3.52
C GLU A 162 -37.43 -17.16 4.15
N VAL A 163 -38.16 -17.59 5.18
CA VAL A 163 -39.24 -16.78 5.78
C VAL A 163 -38.79 -15.93 6.97
N GLY A 164 -37.52 -15.99 7.38
CA GLY A 164 -36.96 -15.23 8.51
C GLY A 164 -37.39 -15.73 9.90
N CYS A 165 -37.79 -17.00 10.02
CA CYS A 165 -38.21 -17.63 11.27
C CYS A 165 -37.09 -18.40 12.00
N TYR A 166 -36.08 -18.84 11.26
CA TYR A 166 -34.94 -19.58 11.79
C TYR A 166 -33.63 -18.94 11.34
N GLN A 167 -32.60 -19.08 12.18
CA GLN A 167 -31.21 -18.91 11.74
C GLN A 167 -30.63 -20.30 11.47
N VAL A 168 -30.16 -20.52 10.25
CA VAL A 168 -29.47 -21.75 9.83
C VAL A 168 -27.97 -21.51 9.97
N ILE A 169 -27.29 -22.44 10.63
CA ILE A 169 -25.85 -22.41 10.91
C ILE A 169 -25.19 -23.64 10.29
N ALA A 170 -24.06 -23.46 9.59
CA ALA A 170 -23.22 -24.56 9.14
C ALA A 170 -22.10 -24.84 10.15
N ASN A 171 -21.98 -26.10 10.56
CA ASN A 171 -21.01 -26.53 11.56
C ASN A 171 -19.92 -27.40 10.92
N ALA A 172 -18.69 -26.90 10.88
CA ALA A 172 -17.57 -27.65 10.31
C ALA A 172 -17.13 -28.80 11.23
N GLY A 173 -17.23 -28.64 12.55
CA GLY A 173 -16.84 -29.67 13.51
C GLY A 173 -17.76 -30.88 13.54
N SER A 174 -19.06 -30.66 13.33
CA SER A 174 -20.10 -31.72 13.38
C SER A 174 -20.64 -32.17 12.02
N CYS A 175 -20.17 -31.60 10.91
CA CYS A 175 -20.58 -31.92 9.52
C CYS A 175 -22.09 -31.89 9.30
N ASP A 176 -22.77 -30.91 9.90
CA ASP A 176 -24.22 -30.76 9.85
C ASP A 176 -24.62 -29.28 9.82
N LEU A 177 -25.94 -29.05 9.80
CA LEU A 177 -26.50 -27.73 10.05
C LEU A 177 -27.25 -27.72 11.38
N SER A 178 -27.38 -26.53 11.94
CA SER A 178 -28.27 -26.25 13.06
C SER A 178 -29.28 -25.18 12.67
N ALA A 179 -30.52 -25.32 13.14
CA ALA A 179 -31.55 -24.30 13.00
C ALA A 179 -31.96 -23.79 14.39
N LEU A 180 -31.67 -22.52 14.62
CA LEU A 180 -32.06 -21.77 15.82
C LEU A 180 -33.42 -21.09 15.56
N ASP A 181 -34.43 -21.46 16.35
CA ASP A 181 -35.74 -20.80 16.34
C ASP A 181 -35.61 -19.40 16.96
N ILE A 182 -35.75 -18.37 16.12
CA ILE A 182 -35.58 -16.96 16.50
C ILE A 182 -36.58 -16.57 17.59
N THR A 183 -37.82 -17.05 17.50
CA THR A 183 -38.86 -16.73 18.49
C THR A 183 -38.47 -17.28 19.86
N SER A 184 -37.97 -18.51 19.92
CA SER A 184 -37.50 -19.11 21.17
C SER A 184 -36.23 -18.45 21.73
N ALA A 185 -35.37 -17.91 20.85
CA ALA A 185 -34.14 -17.24 21.25
C ALA A 185 -34.43 -15.87 21.90
N LEU A 186 -35.43 -15.16 21.39
CA LEU A 186 -35.76 -13.80 21.82
C LEU A 186 -36.82 -13.73 22.92
N ASP A 187 -37.78 -14.67 22.95
CA ASP A 187 -38.76 -14.78 24.04
C ASP A 187 -38.04 -15.01 25.38
N THR A 188 -38.40 -14.26 26.41
CA THR A 188 -37.80 -14.34 27.75
C THR A 188 -38.36 -15.49 28.59
N SER A 189 -39.48 -16.09 28.16
CA SER A 189 -40.21 -17.12 28.88
C SER A 189 -40.07 -18.52 28.31
N ALA A 190 -39.45 -18.66 27.13
CA ALA A 190 -39.30 -19.92 26.41
C ALA A 190 -37.89 -20.51 26.58
N ASP A 191 -37.81 -21.84 26.58
CA ASP A 191 -36.53 -22.54 26.39
C ASP A 191 -36.05 -22.32 24.96
N VAL A 192 -34.78 -21.95 24.78
CA VAL A 192 -34.16 -21.76 23.47
C VAL A 192 -34.15 -23.09 22.71
N ARG A 193 -34.69 -23.09 21.48
CA ARG A 193 -34.79 -24.27 20.63
C ARG A 193 -33.77 -24.21 19.50
N VAL A 194 -32.83 -25.15 19.54
CA VAL A 194 -31.88 -25.43 18.47
C VAL A 194 -32.13 -26.84 17.99
N SER A 195 -32.32 -27.00 16.68
CA SER A 195 -32.56 -28.30 16.04
C SER A 195 -31.41 -28.65 15.09
N ARG A 196 -30.99 -29.91 15.08
CA ARG A 196 -29.94 -30.41 14.19
C ARG A 196 -30.56 -30.88 12.88
N ILE A 197 -30.03 -30.40 11.76
CA ILE A 197 -30.40 -30.84 10.41
C ILE A 197 -29.25 -31.69 9.86
N THR A 198 -29.50 -32.99 9.74
CA THR A 198 -28.55 -33.91 9.11
C THR A 198 -28.59 -33.75 7.60
N VAL A 199 -27.46 -33.37 6.99
CA VAL A 199 -27.34 -33.28 5.54
C VAL A 199 -27.28 -34.68 4.93
N LYS A 200 -28.13 -34.94 3.94
CA LYS A 200 -28.25 -36.22 3.25
C LYS A 200 -28.22 -36.01 1.74
N ASN A 201 -27.61 -36.93 1.00
CA ASN A 201 -27.74 -36.94 -0.46
C ASN A 201 -29.14 -37.37 -0.90
N SER A 202 -29.42 -37.32 -2.20
CA SER A 202 -30.71 -37.70 -2.80
C SER A 202 -31.11 -39.16 -2.56
N LEU A 203 -30.17 -40.03 -2.16
CA LEU A 203 -30.41 -41.42 -1.77
C LEU A 203 -30.70 -41.59 -0.27
N GLY A 204 -30.72 -40.50 0.50
CA GLY A 204 -30.94 -40.49 1.95
C GLY A 204 -29.71 -40.86 2.77
N GLN A 205 -28.52 -40.95 2.16
CA GLN A 205 -27.27 -41.25 2.86
C GLN A 205 -26.71 -39.97 3.47
N VAL A 206 -26.23 -40.05 4.71
CA VAL A 206 -25.66 -38.89 5.42
C VAL A 206 -24.35 -38.46 4.78
N VAL A 207 -24.23 -37.17 4.49
CA VAL A 207 -22.98 -36.53 4.03
C VAL A 207 -22.21 -36.06 5.26
N LYS A 208 -21.02 -36.61 5.47
CA LYS A 208 -20.16 -36.32 6.64
C LYS A 208 -18.88 -35.58 6.25
N ALA A 209 -19.00 -34.63 5.33
CA ALA A 209 -17.90 -33.75 4.95
C ALA A 209 -18.03 -32.40 5.65
N ARG A 210 -16.89 -31.76 5.94
CA ARG A 210 -16.88 -30.46 6.60
C ARG A 210 -17.24 -29.36 5.60
N PRO A 211 -18.30 -28.57 5.84
CA PRO A 211 -18.54 -27.38 5.05
C PRO A 211 -17.45 -26.32 5.32
N ALA A 212 -17.10 -25.53 4.30
CA ALA A 212 -16.16 -24.40 4.42
C ALA A 212 -16.83 -23.03 4.23
N ALA A 213 -17.97 -22.99 3.55
CA ALA A 213 -18.80 -21.79 3.40
C ALA A 213 -20.27 -22.17 3.26
N MET A 214 -21.14 -21.22 3.59
CA MET A 214 -22.58 -21.32 3.39
C MET A 214 -23.16 -19.97 3.00
N VAL A 215 -24.12 -19.97 2.06
CA VAL A 215 -25.03 -18.85 1.81
C VAL A 215 -26.46 -19.39 1.73
N GLY A 216 -27.41 -18.63 2.30
CA GLY A 216 -28.82 -18.94 2.18
C GLY A 216 -29.40 -18.38 0.89
N GLU A 217 -30.53 -18.92 0.46
CA GLU A 217 -31.33 -18.24 -0.53
C GLU A 217 -31.82 -16.87 -0.03
N PRO A 218 -32.13 -15.93 -0.94
CA PRO A 218 -32.62 -14.61 -0.58
C PRO A 218 -33.88 -14.71 0.28
N ALA A 219 -33.98 -13.87 1.31
CA ALA A 219 -35.16 -13.82 2.16
C ALA A 219 -36.43 -13.56 1.32
N GLY A 220 -37.48 -14.29 1.65
CA GLY A 220 -38.81 -14.23 1.08
C GLY A 220 -39.88 -14.34 2.17
N GLY A 221 -40.99 -14.98 1.83
CA GLY A 221 -42.14 -15.11 2.73
C GLY A 221 -43.12 -13.95 2.66
N THR A 222 -44.24 -14.10 3.38
CA THR A 222 -45.34 -13.13 3.40
C THR A 222 -45.48 -12.56 4.81
N ILE A 223 -45.42 -11.23 4.94
CA ILE A 223 -45.66 -10.56 6.23
C ILE A 223 -47.07 -10.93 6.73
N GLY A 224 -47.16 -11.34 7.99
CA GLY A 224 -48.41 -11.82 8.58
C GLY A 224 -48.68 -13.32 8.41
N ALA A 225 -47.77 -14.08 7.79
CA ALA A 225 -47.78 -15.53 7.87
C ALA A 225 -47.23 -16.01 9.22
N ALA A 226 -47.76 -17.12 9.75
CA ALA A 226 -47.22 -17.73 10.95
C ALA A 226 -45.93 -18.50 10.63
N CYS A 227 -44.95 -18.45 11.53
CA CYS A 227 -43.73 -19.24 11.39
C CYS A 227 -44.02 -20.75 11.31
N SER A 228 -43.33 -21.41 10.39
CA SER A 228 -43.34 -22.87 10.26
C SER A 228 -42.68 -23.54 11.46
N SER A 229 -42.99 -24.82 11.69
CA SER A 229 -42.36 -25.63 12.74
C SER A 229 -40.96 -26.15 12.38
N THR A 230 -40.53 -25.92 11.14
CA THR A 230 -39.23 -26.33 10.58
C THR A 230 -38.72 -25.22 9.68
N PRO A 231 -37.40 -25.02 9.57
CA PRO A 231 -36.83 -24.03 8.65
C PRO A 231 -37.21 -24.34 7.20
N THR A 232 -37.33 -23.30 6.37
CA THR A 232 -37.69 -23.42 4.95
C THR A 232 -36.64 -22.82 4.03
N GLY A 233 -36.64 -23.26 2.77
CA GLY A 233 -35.75 -22.73 1.74
C GLY A 233 -34.48 -23.53 1.52
N LEU A 234 -33.67 -23.08 0.55
CA LEU A 234 -32.39 -23.67 0.22
C LEU A 234 -31.20 -22.95 0.88
N VAL A 235 -30.19 -23.72 1.24
CA VAL A 235 -28.83 -23.22 1.54
C VAL A 235 -27.82 -23.88 0.63
N TYR A 236 -26.81 -23.12 0.22
CA TYR A 236 -25.69 -23.62 -0.56
C TYR A 236 -24.48 -23.85 0.34
N LEU A 237 -23.93 -25.07 0.32
CA LEU A 237 -22.78 -25.47 1.14
C LEU A 237 -21.58 -25.83 0.28
N ALA A 238 -20.42 -25.21 0.54
CA ALA A 238 -19.17 -25.59 -0.09
C ALA A 238 -18.49 -26.71 0.68
N TYR A 239 -18.18 -27.82 0.00
CA TYR A 239 -17.44 -28.97 0.52
C TYR A 239 -16.11 -29.11 -0.23
N PRO A 240 -15.01 -28.51 0.27
CA PRO A 240 -13.74 -28.42 -0.46
C PRO A 240 -13.19 -29.79 -0.86
N ASN A 241 -13.23 -30.75 0.06
CA ASN A 241 -12.68 -32.09 -0.13
C ASN A 241 -13.62 -33.02 -0.91
N CYS A 242 -14.88 -32.64 -1.11
CA CYS A 242 -15.78 -33.30 -2.06
C CYS A 242 -15.71 -32.67 -3.45
N HIS A 243 -14.95 -31.58 -3.60
CA HIS A 243 -14.91 -30.78 -4.82
C HIS A 243 -16.32 -30.35 -5.25
N ALA A 244 -17.17 -29.92 -4.32
CA ALA A 244 -18.57 -29.66 -4.63
C ALA A 244 -19.19 -28.49 -3.86
N VAL A 245 -20.20 -27.87 -4.46
CA VAL A 245 -21.13 -26.95 -3.78
C VAL A 245 -22.54 -27.54 -3.86
N ALA A 246 -23.15 -27.84 -2.72
CA ALA A 246 -24.43 -28.54 -2.63
C ALA A 246 -25.57 -27.59 -2.26
N ALA A 247 -26.69 -27.66 -3.00
CA ALA A 247 -27.95 -27.03 -2.62
C ALA A 247 -28.72 -27.98 -1.69
N VAL A 248 -28.95 -27.55 -0.45
CA VAL A 248 -29.61 -28.34 0.60
C VAL A 248 -30.95 -27.71 0.94
N ASP A 249 -32.01 -28.49 0.87
CA ASP A 249 -33.32 -28.12 1.42
C ASP A 249 -33.27 -28.19 2.94
N THR A 250 -33.46 -27.04 3.59
CA THR A 250 -33.35 -26.90 5.05
C THR A 250 -34.47 -27.61 5.80
N THR A 251 -35.64 -27.83 5.17
CA THR A 251 -36.76 -28.56 5.79
C THR A 251 -36.44 -30.04 5.92
N THR A 252 -35.85 -30.63 4.87
CA THR A 252 -35.62 -32.08 4.80
C THR A 252 -34.18 -32.51 5.11
N GLY A 253 -33.23 -31.57 5.01
CA GLY A 253 -31.79 -31.82 5.02
C GLY A 253 -31.28 -32.52 3.76
N MET A 254 -32.09 -32.63 2.70
CA MET A 254 -31.72 -33.35 1.49
C MET A 254 -31.00 -32.42 0.50
N ILE A 255 -29.91 -32.92 -0.09
CA ILE A 255 -29.27 -32.29 -1.25
C ILE A 255 -30.19 -32.50 -2.44
N VAL A 256 -30.62 -31.39 -3.04
CA VAL A 256 -31.52 -31.39 -4.21
C VAL A 256 -30.74 -31.25 -5.52
N SER A 257 -29.61 -30.54 -5.50
CA SER A 257 -28.67 -30.42 -6.62
C SER A 257 -27.26 -30.11 -6.09
N HIS A 258 -26.23 -30.29 -6.92
CA HIS A 258 -24.89 -29.81 -6.60
C HIS A 258 -24.09 -29.42 -7.83
N ILE A 259 -23.06 -28.61 -7.62
CA ILE A 259 -22.06 -28.24 -8.62
C ILE A 259 -20.81 -29.04 -8.31
N ASP A 260 -20.43 -29.93 -9.22
CA ASP A 260 -19.29 -30.84 -9.11
C ASP A 260 -18.06 -30.27 -9.83
N TYR A 261 -16.93 -30.30 -9.14
CA TYR A 261 -15.62 -29.88 -9.62
C TYR A 261 -14.58 -31.01 -9.66
N SER A 262 -14.97 -32.25 -9.38
CA SER A 262 -14.04 -33.40 -9.34
C SER A 262 -13.30 -33.64 -10.65
N THR A 263 -13.85 -33.17 -11.78
CA THR A 263 -13.25 -33.29 -13.11
C THR A 263 -12.40 -32.08 -13.52
N GLY A 264 -12.32 -31.04 -12.68
CA GLY A 264 -11.63 -29.78 -12.98
C GLY A 264 -12.47 -28.75 -13.75
N THR A 265 -13.60 -29.14 -14.35
CA THR A 265 -14.58 -28.21 -14.93
C THR A 265 -15.88 -28.33 -14.14
N PRO A 266 -16.50 -27.21 -13.70
CA PRO A 266 -17.74 -27.25 -12.95
C PRO A 266 -18.88 -27.84 -13.77
N GLN A 267 -19.66 -28.74 -13.17
CA GLN A 267 -20.83 -29.34 -13.78
C GLN A 267 -22.01 -29.36 -12.80
N MET A 268 -23.20 -28.99 -13.27
CA MET A 268 -24.42 -29.17 -12.49
C MET A 268 -24.80 -30.66 -12.48
N ARG A 269 -25.10 -31.20 -11.30
CA ARG A 269 -25.53 -32.58 -11.08
C ARG A 269 -26.73 -32.64 -10.14
N ALA A 270 -27.40 -33.78 -10.15
CA ALA A 270 -28.50 -34.07 -9.21
C ALA A 270 -27.97 -34.18 -7.77
N GLY A 271 -28.85 -34.35 -6.78
CA GLY A 271 -28.44 -34.39 -5.37
C GLY A 271 -27.66 -35.63 -4.90
N ASP A 272 -27.14 -36.47 -5.80
CA ASP A 272 -26.44 -37.73 -5.49
C ASP A 272 -24.95 -37.54 -5.08
N LEU A 273 -24.65 -36.47 -4.35
CA LEU A 273 -23.30 -36.16 -3.88
C LEU A 273 -22.76 -37.28 -2.95
N THR A 274 -21.51 -37.65 -3.16
CA THR A 274 -20.77 -38.59 -2.30
C THR A 274 -19.47 -37.95 -1.84
N CYS A 275 -19.17 -38.11 -0.56
CA CYS A 275 -18.09 -37.41 0.13
C CYS A 275 -17.33 -38.37 1.04
N ALA A 276 -16.05 -38.07 1.28
CA ALA A 276 -15.29 -38.74 2.34
C ALA A 276 -15.85 -38.37 3.74
N ASP A 277 -15.65 -39.25 4.72
CA ASP A 277 -16.03 -39.01 6.12
C ASP A 277 -14.93 -38.22 6.84
N GLU A 278 -15.27 -37.04 7.35
CA GLU A 278 -14.34 -36.09 7.97
C GLU A 278 -14.65 -35.79 9.45
N CYS A 279 -15.84 -36.16 9.93
CA CYS A 279 -16.28 -35.84 11.29
C CYS A 279 -16.32 -37.06 12.24
N ASP A 280 -16.39 -38.30 11.75
CA ASP A 280 -16.43 -39.49 12.62
C ASP A 280 -15.07 -40.19 12.75
N GLY A 281 -13.98 -39.41 12.80
CA GLY A 281 -12.61 -39.94 12.94
C GLY A 281 -12.03 -40.56 11.66
N GLY A 282 -12.75 -40.43 10.53
CA GLY A 282 -12.31 -40.92 9.22
C GLY A 282 -11.10 -40.19 8.63
N GLY A 283 -10.77 -39.00 9.15
CA GLY A 283 -9.59 -38.22 8.76
C GLY A 283 -9.50 -37.95 7.26
N GLY A 284 -10.66 -37.81 6.59
CA GLY A 284 -10.85 -37.77 5.14
C GLY A 284 -9.62 -37.37 4.33
N THR A 285 -9.17 -38.25 3.44
CA THR A 285 -8.06 -37.96 2.55
C THR A 285 -8.45 -36.88 1.55
N VAL A 286 -7.70 -35.78 1.53
CA VAL A 286 -7.85 -34.72 0.52
C VAL A 286 -7.52 -35.32 -0.86
N THR A 287 -8.53 -35.42 -1.72
CA THR A 287 -8.37 -35.85 -3.11
C THR A 287 -7.97 -34.68 -4.00
N ALA A 288 -7.37 -34.99 -5.16
CA ALA A 288 -7.02 -33.97 -6.14
C ALA A 288 -8.29 -33.46 -6.86
N GLY A 289 -8.45 -32.14 -6.94
CA GLY A 289 -9.56 -31.47 -7.59
C GLY A 289 -9.67 -30.01 -7.14
N ILE A 290 -10.56 -29.23 -7.75
CA ILE A 290 -10.82 -27.84 -7.33
C ILE A 290 -11.57 -27.85 -5.99
N ARG A 291 -11.17 -26.98 -5.08
CA ARG A 291 -11.64 -26.94 -3.68
C ARG A 291 -12.41 -25.63 -3.45
N PRO A 292 -13.75 -25.63 -3.60
CA PRO A 292 -14.57 -24.45 -3.31
C PRO A 292 -14.57 -24.15 -1.82
N VAL A 293 -14.28 -22.90 -1.44
CA VAL A 293 -14.15 -22.49 -0.03
C VAL A 293 -14.93 -21.23 0.33
N THR A 294 -15.45 -20.50 -0.66
CA THR A 294 -16.17 -19.25 -0.43
C THR A 294 -17.30 -19.08 -1.45
N LEU A 295 -18.39 -18.47 -1.01
CA LEU A 295 -19.65 -18.35 -1.75
C LEU A 295 -20.25 -16.97 -1.47
N ASP A 296 -20.86 -16.38 -2.48
CA ASP A 296 -21.78 -15.26 -2.28
C ASP A 296 -23.00 -15.37 -3.22
N LEU A 297 -24.16 -14.90 -2.78
CA LEU A 297 -25.42 -14.98 -3.52
C LEU A 297 -26.13 -13.64 -3.48
N GLU A 298 -26.44 -13.11 -4.67
CA GLU A 298 -27.17 -11.85 -4.82
C GLU A 298 -28.51 -12.10 -5.54
N LEU A 299 -29.59 -11.52 -4.99
CA LEU A 299 -30.85 -11.29 -5.70
C LEU A 299 -30.89 -9.83 -6.13
N ASP A 300 -30.76 -9.60 -7.42
CA ASP A 300 -30.88 -8.26 -7.96
C ASP A 300 -32.35 -7.82 -7.93
N ALA A 301 -32.66 -6.81 -7.10
CA ALA A 301 -34.01 -6.28 -6.96
C ALA A 301 -34.58 -5.68 -8.26
N ARG A 302 -33.72 -5.18 -9.17
CA ARG A 302 -34.14 -4.54 -10.43
C ARG A 302 -34.54 -5.59 -11.47
N THR A 303 -33.69 -6.62 -11.65
CA THR A 303 -33.88 -7.63 -12.69
C THR A 303 -34.56 -8.90 -12.20
N GLN A 304 -34.68 -9.07 -10.88
CA GLN A 304 -35.16 -10.28 -10.20
C GLN A 304 -34.30 -11.53 -10.51
N GLN A 305 -33.08 -11.33 -11.03
CA GLN A 305 -32.13 -12.41 -11.29
C GLN A 305 -31.42 -12.79 -10.00
N ARG A 306 -31.17 -14.10 -9.85
CA ARG A 306 -30.44 -14.68 -8.74
C ARG A 306 -29.15 -15.27 -9.25
N LYS A 307 -28.01 -14.87 -8.68
CA LYS A 307 -26.71 -15.42 -9.04
C LYS A 307 -25.97 -15.85 -7.80
N LEU A 308 -25.36 -17.03 -7.89
CA LEU A 308 -24.41 -17.56 -6.93
C LEU A 308 -23.01 -17.49 -7.55
N VAL A 309 -22.06 -16.93 -6.83
CA VAL A 309 -20.64 -16.92 -7.21
C VAL A 309 -19.83 -17.79 -6.26
N ILE A 310 -18.88 -18.53 -6.80
CA ILE A 310 -18.11 -19.55 -6.08
C ILE A 310 -16.62 -19.28 -6.30
N GLY A 311 -15.89 -19.09 -5.19
CA GLY A 311 -14.43 -19.02 -5.14
C GLY A 311 -13.81 -20.31 -4.62
N SER A 312 -12.62 -20.65 -5.12
CA SER A 312 -11.91 -21.88 -4.77
C SER A 312 -10.44 -21.58 -4.44
N GLU A 313 -9.93 -22.18 -3.36
CA GLU A 313 -8.59 -21.86 -2.82
C GLU A 313 -7.41 -22.33 -3.70
N ASN A 314 -7.68 -23.12 -4.73
CA ASN A 314 -6.68 -23.69 -5.63
C ASN A 314 -7.06 -23.58 -7.12
N SER A 315 -7.87 -22.59 -7.47
CA SER A 315 -8.29 -22.33 -8.85
C SER A 315 -8.30 -20.84 -9.15
N SER A 316 -7.68 -20.46 -10.26
CA SER A 316 -7.65 -19.10 -10.80
C SER A 316 -8.93 -18.73 -11.55
N SER A 317 -10.08 -19.25 -11.13
CA SER A 317 -11.35 -19.01 -11.80
C SER A 317 -12.47 -18.95 -10.78
N ILE A 318 -13.35 -17.97 -10.96
CA ILE A 318 -14.60 -17.88 -10.23
C ILE A 318 -15.70 -18.54 -11.05
N THR A 319 -16.59 -19.28 -10.39
CA THR A 319 -17.73 -19.92 -11.05
C THR A 319 -18.98 -19.12 -10.75
N ILE A 320 -19.72 -18.76 -11.80
CA ILE A 320 -20.97 -18.02 -11.72
C ILE A 320 -22.09 -18.98 -12.09
N VAL A 321 -23.12 -19.01 -11.26
CA VAL A 321 -24.26 -19.91 -11.38
C VAL A 321 -25.51 -19.05 -11.44
N GLU A 322 -26.22 -19.12 -12.55
CA GLU A 322 -27.53 -18.50 -12.71
C GLU A 322 -28.56 -19.41 -12.02
N LEU A 323 -29.34 -18.85 -11.10
CA LEU A 323 -30.35 -19.57 -10.34
C LEU A 323 -31.76 -19.24 -10.87
N GLY A 324 -32.61 -20.26 -10.87
CA GLY A 324 -34.01 -20.13 -11.24
C GLY A 324 -34.84 -19.39 -10.18
N PRO A 325 -36.14 -19.14 -10.46
CA PRO A 325 -37.07 -18.62 -9.46
C PRO A 325 -37.24 -19.52 -8.23
N ASP A 326 -37.01 -20.82 -8.39
CA ASP A 326 -36.97 -21.85 -7.35
C ASP A 326 -35.60 -21.99 -6.70
N THR A 327 -34.73 -20.99 -6.90
CA THR A 327 -33.36 -20.87 -6.41
C THR A 327 -32.44 -22.04 -6.81
N LEU A 328 -32.84 -22.93 -7.72
CA LEU A 328 -32.02 -24.04 -8.21
C LEU A 328 -31.09 -23.62 -9.35
N PRO A 329 -29.92 -24.27 -9.53
CA PRO A 329 -29.01 -23.98 -10.63
C PRO A 329 -29.64 -24.24 -12.02
N VAL A 330 -29.58 -23.24 -12.91
CA VAL A 330 -30.10 -23.33 -14.28
C VAL A 330 -28.98 -23.35 -15.31
N SER A 331 -27.94 -22.54 -15.09
CA SER A 331 -26.75 -22.52 -15.93
C SER A 331 -25.53 -22.10 -15.12
N LEU A 332 -24.34 -22.46 -15.60
CA LEU A 332 -23.10 -22.01 -14.99
C LEU A 332 -22.09 -21.58 -16.06
N ARG A 333 -21.18 -20.70 -15.67
CA ARG A 333 -20.02 -20.27 -16.45
C ARG A 333 -18.86 -19.97 -15.52
N GLN A 334 -17.66 -19.84 -16.07
CA GLN A 334 -16.49 -19.43 -15.31
C GLN A 334 -15.91 -18.14 -15.89
N VAL A 335 -15.36 -17.29 -15.02
CA VAL A 335 -14.49 -16.19 -15.41
C VAL A 335 -13.09 -16.53 -14.91
N ALA A 336 -12.15 -16.59 -15.86
CA ALA A 336 -10.75 -16.79 -15.54
C ALA A 336 -10.14 -15.50 -14.98
N LEU A 337 -9.38 -15.65 -13.91
CA LEU A 337 -8.53 -14.64 -13.31
C LEU A 337 -7.10 -14.84 -13.81
N GLU A 338 -6.37 -13.76 -14.01
CA GLU A 338 -4.98 -13.81 -14.44
C GLU A 338 -4.10 -14.43 -13.35
N ASP A 339 -3.53 -15.58 -13.69
CA ASP A 339 -2.68 -16.38 -12.84
C ASP A 339 -1.35 -16.69 -13.55
N PRO A 340 -0.38 -15.75 -13.50
CA PRO A 340 0.91 -15.95 -14.15
C PRO A 340 1.75 -17.05 -13.47
N THR A 341 1.48 -17.39 -12.20
CA THR A 341 2.25 -18.38 -11.44
C THR A 341 1.66 -19.79 -11.52
N GLY A 342 0.40 -19.92 -11.91
CA GLY A 342 -0.36 -21.18 -11.90
C GLY A 342 -0.74 -21.63 -10.49
N THR A 343 -0.74 -20.72 -9.52
CA THR A 343 -0.98 -21.02 -8.10
C THR A 343 -2.04 -20.13 -7.46
N LEU A 344 -2.77 -19.35 -8.26
CA LEU A 344 -3.77 -18.42 -7.73
C LEU A 344 -4.99 -19.20 -7.22
N GLY A 345 -5.44 -18.84 -6.02
CA GLY A 345 -6.70 -19.27 -5.44
C GLY A 345 -7.52 -18.09 -4.93
N VAL A 346 -8.76 -18.35 -4.55
CA VAL A 346 -9.72 -17.39 -3.98
C VAL A 346 -10.11 -17.84 -2.58
N THR A 347 -9.95 -16.95 -1.60
CA THR A 347 -10.21 -17.21 -0.17
C THR A 347 -11.49 -16.55 0.33
N SER A 348 -11.91 -15.45 -0.28
CA SER A 348 -13.17 -14.77 0.01
C SER A 348 -13.76 -14.19 -1.27
N ILE A 349 -15.09 -14.11 -1.37
CA ILE A 349 -15.77 -13.54 -2.53
C ILE A 349 -17.00 -12.76 -2.11
N ALA A 350 -17.27 -11.66 -2.82
CA ALA A 350 -18.51 -10.90 -2.73
C ALA A 350 -19.05 -10.58 -4.12
N LEU A 351 -20.36 -10.45 -4.25
CA LEU A 351 -21.09 -10.16 -5.47
C LEU A 351 -21.89 -8.87 -5.29
N SER A 352 -21.72 -7.93 -6.22
CA SER A 352 -22.52 -6.71 -6.22
C SER A 352 -23.93 -6.98 -6.77
N PRO A 353 -24.91 -6.11 -6.47
CA PRO A 353 -26.11 -5.99 -7.30
C PRO A 353 -25.74 -5.54 -8.73
N THR A 354 -26.73 -5.50 -9.62
CA THR A 354 -26.56 -4.84 -10.92
C THR A 354 -26.55 -3.33 -10.72
N ILE A 355 -25.47 -2.69 -11.17
CA ILE A 355 -25.19 -1.26 -11.01
C ILE A 355 -25.26 -0.62 -12.39
N GLY A 356 -26.02 0.46 -12.52
CA GLY A 356 -26.08 1.26 -13.74
C GLY A 356 -24.98 2.30 -13.74
N MET A 357 -23.80 1.97 -14.27
CA MET A 357 -22.59 2.77 -14.12
C MET A 357 -22.75 4.20 -14.66
N GLY A 358 -22.29 5.17 -13.88
CA GLY A 358 -22.34 6.59 -14.21
C GLY A 358 -22.57 7.45 -12.97
N GLY A 359 -22.53 8.77 -13.15
CA GLY A 359 -22.85 9.70 -12.08
C GLY A 359 -23.17 11.09 -12.61
N THR A 360 -24.27 11.70 -12.13
CA THR A 360 -24.52 13.13 -12.33
C THR A 360 -25.19 13.74 -11.10
N MET A 361 -24.43 14.54 -10.34
CA MET A 361 -24.93 15.53 -9.37
C MET A 361 -25.50 14.97 -8.07
N GLY A 362 -24.92 13.91 -7.49
CA GLY A 362 -25.21 13.49 -6.12
C GLY A 362 -26.49 12.68 -5.97
N THR A 363 -26.98 12.05 -7.04
CA THR A 363 -28.13 11.15 -7.00
C THR A 363 -27.81 9.86 -7.75
N ILE A 364 -28.11 8.72 -7.11
CA ILE A 364 -27.98 7.40 -7.73
C ILE A 364 -28.84 7.33 -8.98
N ASN A 365 -28.22 7.12 -10.14
CA ASN A 365 -28.88 7.22 -11.45
C ASN A 365 -28.88 5.91 -12.27
N ASP A 366 -29.00 4.79 -11.57
CA ASP A 366 -29.02 3.41 -12.09
C ASP A 366 -29.90 3.19 -13.36
N ASP A 367 -30.97 3.97 -13.56
CA ASP A 367 -31.87 3.85 -14.70
C ASP A 367 -31.40 4.57 -15.98
N ILE A 368 -30.44 5.49 -15.87
CA ILE A 368 -29.84 6.19 -17.02
C ILE A 368 -28.63 5.40 -17.55
N ALA A 369 -27.84 4.80 -16.63
CA ALA A 369 -26.71 3.91 -16.90
C ALA A 369 -25.87 4.34 -18.12
N ALA A 370 -25.26 5.54 -18.07
CA ALA A 370 -24.51 6.08 -19.21
C ALA A 370 -23.32 5.19 -19.62
N GLY A 371 -22.75 4.44 -18.65
CA GLY A 371 -21.75 3.39 -18.89
C GLY A 371 -22.35 2.01 -19.22
N GLY A 372 -23.65 1.82 -19.02
CA GLY A 372 -24.33 0.52 -19.10
C GLY A 372 -24.44 -0.18 -17.75
N ASP A 373 -25.15 -1.30 -17.73
CA ASP A 373 -25.34 -2.13 -16.52
C ASP A 373 -24.18 -3.10 -16.32
N PHE A 374 -23.66 -3.16 -15.10
CA PHE A 374 -22.59 -4.06 -14.70
C PHE A 374 -22.96 -4.82 -13.43
N GLN A 375 -22.35 -5.99 -13.24
CA GLN A 375 -22.39 -6.70 -11.98
C GLN A 375 -21.00 -7.27 -11.71
N PHE A 376 -20.45 -7.04 -10.54
CA PHE A 376 -19.06 -7.34 -10.24
C PHE A 376 -18.93 -8.40 -9.16
N ALA A 377 -18.03 -9.35 -9.40
CA ALA A 377 -17.51 -10.25 -8.37
C ALA A 377 -16.17 -9.74 -7.87
N TYR A 378 -16.03 -9.61 -6.56
CA TYR A 378 -14.83 -9.21 -5.84
C TYR A 378 -14.25 -10.41 -5.12
N ALA A 379 -13.14 -10.94 -5.63
CA ALA A 379 -12.50 -12.15 -5.12
C ALA A 379 -11.17 -11.83 -4.45
N ILE A 380 -11.07 -12.07 -3.15
CA ILE A 380 -9.79 -12.00 -2.43
C ILE A 380 -8.97 -13.22 -2.81
N SER A 381 -7.79 -13.00 -3.39
CA SER A 381 -6.93 -14.06 -3.89
C SER A 381 -5.71 -14.31 -3.02
N THR A 382 -5.08 -15.47 -3.20
CA THR A 382 -3.90 -15.94 -2.45
C THR A 382 -2.61 -15.17 -2.74
N ASP A 383 -2.65 -14.16 -3.62
CA ASP A 383 -1.56 -13.22 -3.89
C ASP A 383 -1.75 -11.87 -3.16
N ASP A 384 -2.62 -11.86 -2.15
CA ASP A 384 -2.94 -10.74 -1.27
C ASP A 384 -3.52 -9.53 -2.02
N THR A 385 -4.35 -9.78 -3.04
CA THR A 385 -5.07 -8.75 -3.80
C THR A 385 -6.57 -9.04 -3.88
N VAL A 386 -7.38 -8.03 -4.21
CA VAL A 386 -8.81 -8.22 -4.52
C VAL A 386 -9.00 -8.20 -6.04
N ARG A 387 -9.23 -9.36 -6.65
CA ARG A 387 -9.56 -9.47 -8.08
C ARG A 387 -10.98 -9.02 -8.32
N VAL A 388 -11.19 -8.30 -9.41
CA VAL A 388 -12.52 -7.82 -9.80
C VAL A 388 -12.86 -8.39 -11.16
N ALA A 389 -14.06 -8.95 -11.29
CA ALA A 389 -14.56 -9.44 -12.57
C ALA A 389 -15.97 -8.92 -12.81
N ASP A 390 -16.20 -8.36 -13.99
CA ASP A 390 -17.57 -8.14 -14.46
C ASP A 390 -18.16 -9.48 -14.89
N VAL A 391 -19.27 -9.84 -14.25
CA VAL A 391 -20.01 -11.09 -14.42
C VAL A 391 -21.34 -10.89 -15.16
N LEU A 392 -21.63 -9.69 -15.66
CA LEU A 392 -22.83 -9.38 -16.43
C LEU A 392 -22.51 -9.05 -17.90
N ALA A 393 -21.80 -7.96 -18.16
CA ALA A 393 -21.70 -7.39 -19.51
C ALA A 393 -20.51 -7.93 -20.30
N VAL A 394 -19.32 -7.89 -19.70
CA VAL A 394 -18.04 -8.23 -20.31
C VAL A 394 -17.65 -9.68 -20.06
N ASN A 395 -18.06 -10.24 -18.91
CA ASN A 395 -17.71 -11.60 -18.47
C ASN A 395 -16.18 -11.83 -18.46
N ARG A 396 -15.43 -10.91 -17.84
CA ARG A 396 -13.97 -10.91 -17.80
C ARG A 396 -13.44 -10.18 -16.56
N GLU A 397 -12.23 -10.53 -16.14
CA GLU A 397 -11.50 -9.80 -15.10
C GLU A 397 -11.20 -8.35 -15.55
N CYS A 398 -11.39 -7.42 -14.62
CA CYS A 398 -11.09 -6.00 -14.75
C CYS A 398 -9.72 -5.71 -14.13
N ASP A 399 -8.91 -4.93 -14.83
CA ASP A 399 -7.59 -4.49 -14.43
C ASP A 399 -7.71 -3.21 -13.60
N THR A 400 -7.65 -3.37 -12.28
CA THR A 400 -7.72 -2.26 -11.32
C THR A 400 -6.36 -1.58 -11.10
N GLN A 401 -5.33 -2.08 -11.78
CA GLN A 401 -3.94 -1.69 -11.60
C GLN A 401 -3.42 -0.91 -12.80
N VAL A 402 -4.26 -0.49 -13.74
CA VAL A 402 -3.88 0.36 -14.88
C VAL A 402 -3.16 1.64 -14.41
N ASP A 403 -2.10 2.01 -15.12
CA ASP A 403 -1.33 3.23 -14.89
C ASP A 403 -2.21 4.45 -15.16
N PRO A 404 -2.52 5.25 -14.13
CA PRO A 404 -3.47 6.33 -14.29
C PRO A 404 -3.10 7.39 -15.32
N ARG A 405 -1.80 7.54 -15.64
CA ARG A 405 -1.33 8.51 -16.65
C ARG A 405 -1.83 8.20 -18.06
N LEU A 406 -2.27 6.97 -18.29
CA LEU A 406 -2.71 6.48 -19.59
C LEU A 406 -4.22 6.59 -19.78
N ILE A 407 -4.99 7.06 -18.78
CA ILE A 407 -6.45 7.11 -18.81
C ILE A 407 -7.03 8.54 -18.75
N ASN A 408 -6.23 9.60 -18.60
CA ASN A 408 -6.71 11.00 -18.51
C ASN A 408 -7.55 11.47 -19.73
N ASN A 409 -7.39 10.84 -20.91
CA ASN A 409 -8.19 11.18 -22.10
C ASN A 409 -9.30 10.16 -22.40
N GLU A 410 -9.48 9.16 -21.55
CA GLU A 410 -10.56 8.18 -21.71
C GLU A 410 -11.87 8.83 -21.26
N THR A 411 -12.89 8.73 -22.11
CA THR A 411 -14.20 9.36 -21.91
C THR A 411 -15.34 8.34 -21.96
N SER A 412 -15.03 7.08 -22.26
CA SER A 412 -15.97 5.99 -22.21
C SER A 412 -16.13 5.50 -20.77
N ILE A 413 -17.25 5.88 -20.13
CA ILE A 413 -17.63 5.39 -18.81
C ILE A 413 -17.61 3.85 -18.79
N ALA A 414 -18.19 3.21 -19.82
CA ALA A 414 -18.20 1.75 -19.96
C ALA A 414 -16.79 1.11 -19.95
N ALA A 415 -15.79 1.78 -20.56
CA ALA A 415 -14.41 1.29 -20.53
C ALA A 415 -13.77 1.52 -19.16
N LEU A 416 -14.02 2.67 -18.53
CA LEU A 416 -13.50 3.01 -17.20
C LEU A 416 -14.13 2.17 -16.08
N SER A 417 -15.36 1.68 -16.27
CA SER A 417 -16.02 0.74 -15.36
C SER A 417 -15.32 -0.62 -15.30
N CYS A 418 -14.71 -1.08 -16.40
CA CYS A 418 -13.95 -2.34 -16.42
C CYS A 418 -12.91 -2.37 -17.55
N LEU A 419 -11.66 -2.00 -17.22
CA LEU A 419 -10.51 -2.10 -18.12
C LEU A 419 -10.10 -3.58 -18.24
N LYS A 420 -10.35 -4.23 -19.38
CA LYS A 420 -10.32 -5.70 -19.47
C LYS A 420 -8.90 -6.26 -19.40
N VAL A 421 -8.65 -7.24 -18.54
CA VAL A 421 -7.35 -7.92 -18.47
C VAL A 421 -7.05 -8.65 -19.79
N GLY A 422 -5.89 -8.37 -20.38
CA GLY A 422 -5.42 -8.97 -21.63
C GLY A 422 -6.08 -8.43 -22.90
N ASP A 423 -6.85 -7.34 -22.82
CA ASP A 423 -7.29 -6.59 -24.00
C ASP A 423 -6.16 -5.63 -24.44
N PRO A 424 -5.74 -5.62 -25.73
CA PRO A 424 -4.72 -4.70 -26.22
C PRO A 424 -5.08 -3.20 -26.08
N ALA A 425 -6.37 -2.87 -25.95
CA ALA A 425 -6.82 -1.50 -25.71
C ALA A 425 -6.70 -1.09 -24.23
N THR A 426 -6.61 -2.05 -23.31
CA THR A 426 -6.38 -1.76 -21.89
C THR A 426 -4.97 -1.20 -21.72
N PRO A 427 -4.81 0.00 -21.14
CA PRO A 427 -3.49 0.53 -20.89
C PRO A 427 -2.73 -0.34 -19.90
N ARG A 428 -1.41 -0.17 -19.88
CA ARG A 428 -0.54 -0.99 -19.03
C ARG A 428 -0.78 -0.72 -17.56
N ARG A 429 -0.50 -1.74 -16.73
CA ARG A 429 -0.49 -1.61 -15.29
C ARG A 429 0.56 -0.61 -14.82
N ARG A 430 0.29 -0.03 -13.65
CA ARG A 430 1.25 0.71 -12.87
C ARG A 430 2.48 -0.15 -12.58
N PRO A 431 3.65 0.47 -12.51
CA PRO A 431 4.88 -0.20 -12.11
C PRO A 431 4.78 -0.96 -10.79
N GLY A 432 5.17 -2.23 -10.79
CA GLY A 432 5.26 -3.05 -9.58
C GLY A 432 3.94 -3.62 -9.07
N ALA A 433 2.84 -3.50 -9.85
CA ALA A 433 1.61 -4.23 -9.56
C ALA A 433 1.85 -5.75 -9.60
N ARG A 434 1.41 -6.46 -8.56
CA ARG A 434 1.46 -7.93 -8.42
C ARG A 434 0.57 -8.65 -9.44
N GLY A 435 -0.51 -7.99 -9.85
CA GLY A 435 -1.52 -8.52 -10.77
C GLY A 435 -2.51 -7.42 -11.18
N PRO A 436 -3.69 -7.78 -11.73
CA PRO A 436 -4.79 -6.84 -12.02
C PRO A 436 -5.65 -6.49 -10.78
N GLY A 437 -5.45 -7.15 -9.64
CA GLY A 437 -6.25 -6.97 -8.43
C GLY A 437 -5.94 -5.70 -7.64
N ILE A 438 -6.89 -5.25 -6.83
CA ILE A 438 -6.75 -4.10 -5.94
C ILE A 438 -5.72 -4.46 -4.87
N GLU A 439 -4.67 -3.65 -4.76
CA GLU A 439 -3.66 -3.77 -3.73
C GLU A 439 -3.91 -2.78 -2.60
N LEU A 440 -3.91 -3.27 -1.36
CA LEU A 440 -3.97 -2.42 -0.18
C LEU A 440 -2.61 -1.78 0.09
N THR A 441 -2.63 -0.62 0.75
CA THR A 441 -1.41 0.12 1.08
C THR A 441 -0.77 -0.40 2.38
N GLU A 442 0.53 -0.13 2.54
CA GLU A 442 1.29 -0.47 3.77
C GLU A 442 1.33 -1.97 4.12
N GLU A 443 1.40 -2.83 3.09
CA GLU A 443 1.50 -4.30 3.27
C GLU A 443 0.27 -4.93 3.94
N ALA A 444 -0.84 -4.19 4.01
CA ALA A 444 -2.13 -4.74 4.43
C ALA A 444 -2.55 -5.90 3.51
N ILE A 445 -2.97 -7.02 4.12
CA ILE A 445 -3.49 -8.18 3.38
C ILE A 445 -5.01 -8.16 3.46
N PRO A 446 -5.73 -8.11 2.34
CA PRO A 446 -7.20 -8.16 2.34
C PRO A 446 -7.69 -9.50 2.88
N ILE A 447 -8.72 -9.47 3.73
CA ILE A 447 -9.30 -10.67 4.38
C ILE A 447 -10.81 -10.84 4.11
N SER A 448 -11.55 -9.75 3.95
CA SER A 448 -12.97 -9.77 3.55
C SER A 448 -13.30 -8.52 2.76
N VAL A 449 -14.19 -8.66 1.79
CA VAL A 449 -14.74 -7.56 0.99
C VAL A 449 -16.26 -7.66 0.99
N GLU A 450 -16.95 -6.52 1.00
CA GLU A 450 -18.41 -6.45 0.88
C GLU A 450 -18.78 -5.16 0.14
N ILE A 451 -19.86 -5.19 -0.65
CA ILE A 451 -20.34 -4.04 -1.43
C ILE A 451 -21.62 -3.50 -0.79
N PHE A 452 -21.78 -2.17 -0.76
CA PHE A 452 -22.96 -1.51 -0.24
C PHE A 452 -23.36 -0.31 -1.09
N ARG A 453 -24.65 0.05 -1.00
CA ARG A 453 -25.24 1.23 -1.61
C ARG A 453 -25.37 2.33 -0.55
N SER A 454 -25.01 3.55 -0.90
CA SER A 454 -25.09 4.72 -0.02
C SER A 454 -25.93 5.81 -0.70
N GLU A 455 -27.09 6.12 -0.12
CA GLU A 455 -27.97 7.17 -0.64
C GLU A 455 -27.54 8.56 -0.15
N GLU A 456 -27.97 9.60 -0.86
CA GLU A 456 -27.78 10.98 -0.40
C GLU A 456 -28.60 11.23 0.88
N ILE A 457 -27.96 11.80 1.91
CA ILE A 457 -28.66 12.21 3.12
C ILE A 457 -29.37 13.55 2.84
N PRO A 458 -30.72 13.65 3.01
CA PRO A 458 -31.44 14.89 2.78
C PRO A 458 -30.87 16.05 3.61
N ALA A 459 -30.62 17.20 2.96
CA ALA A 459 -30.01 18.38 3.56
C ALA A 459 -28.58 18.18 4.11
N ASP A 460 -27.82 17.21 3.58
CA ASP A 460 -26.40 17.11 3.86
C ASP A 460 -25.68 18.39 3.38
N VAL A 461 -25.23 19.18 4.35
CA VAL A 461 -24.49 20.43 4.11
C VAL A 461 -23.00 20.19 3.88
N ARG A 462 -22.52 18.94 3.99
CA ARG A 462 -21.13 18.61 3.69
C ARG A 462 -20.84 18.93 2.22
N VAL A 463 -19.69 19.55 1.98
CA VAL A 463 -19.17 19.78 0.64
C VAL A 463 -18.88 18.41 -0.01
N GLN A 464 -18.90 18.32 -1.34
CA GLN A 464 -18.42 17.14 -2.06
C GLN A 464 -16.96 16.89 -1.64
N THR A 465 -16.79 15.91 -0.76
CA THR A 465 -15.53 15.58 -0.09
C THR A 465 -15.47 14.07 -0.08
N PRO A 466 -14.33 13.40 -0.30
CA PRO A 466 -14.20 11.95 -0.21
C PRO A 466 -14.94 11.23 0.93
N PRO A 467 -15.12 11.78 2.16
CA PRO A 467 -15.97 11.14 3.17
C PRO A 467 -17.48 11.14 2.88
N LYS A 468 -17.96 11.98 1.95
CA LYS A 468 -19.34 11.93 1.44
C LYS A 468 -19.43 10.79 0.42
N LEU A 469 -20.29 9.82 0.69
CA LEU A 469 -20.46 8.61 -0.12
C LEU A 469 -21.88 8.63 -0.71
N VAL A 470 -22.00 8.77 -2.03
CA VAL A 470 -23.27 8.61 -2.75
C VAL A 470 -23.04 7.67 -3.93
N GLY A 471 -23.80 6.58 -4.02
CA GLY A 471 -23.60 5.53 -5.03
C GLY A 471 -23.20 4.19 -4.41
N TYR A 472 -22.35 3.43 -5.10
CA TYR A 472 -21.91 2.09 -4.71
C TYR A 472 -20.45 2.08 -4.26
N PHE A 473 -20.20 1.50 -3.10
CA PHE A 473 -18.88 1.43 -2.47
C PHE A 473 -18.61 0.04 -1.93
N GLY A 474 -17.32 -0.29 -1.77
CA GLY A 474 -16.88 -1.50 -1.11
C GLY A 474 -16.19 -1.21 0.22
N ILE A 475 -16.25 -2.17 1.13
CA ILE A 475 -15.46 -2.19 2.37
C ILE A 475 -14.51 -3.37 2.29
N ILE A 476 -13.21 -3.12 2.44
CA ILE A 476 -12.19 -4.15 2.52
C ILE A 476 -11.58 -4.13 3.92
N THR A 477 -11.65 -5.25 4.62
CA THR A 477 -10.94 -5.44 5.90
C THR A 477 -9.57 -6.04 5.65
N ALA A 478 -8.61 -5.69 6.50
CA ALA A 478 -7.23 -6.15 6.38
C ALA A 478 -6.70 -6.83 7.63
N SER A 479 -5.67 -7.65 7.44
CA SER A 479 -4.95 -8.38 8.49
C SER A 479 -4.34 -7.50 9.58
N ASP A 480 -4.10 -6.21 9.31
CA ASP A 480 -3.58 -5.22 10.25
C ASP A 480 -4.67 -4.52 11.08
N GLY A 481 -5.94 -4.89 10.87
CA GLY A 481 -7.11 -4.34 11.55
C GLY A 481 -7.70 -3.08 10.91
N ARG A 482 -7.10 -2.56 9.83
CA ARG A 482 -7.67 -1.42 9.10
C ARG A 482 -8.83 -1.87 8.20
N THR A 483 -9.71 -0.91 7.95
CA THR A 483 -10.84 -1.07 7.04
C THR A 483 -10.76 0.01 5.98
N PHE A 484 -10.67 -0.39 4.72
CA PHE A 484 -10.50 0.49 3.57
C PHE A 484 -11.83 0.64 2.83
N VAL A 485 -12.08 1.83 2.30
CA VAL A 485 -13.21 2.09 1.42
C VAL A 485 -12.76 2.00 -0.04
N LEU A 486 -13.54 1.31 -0.84
CA LEU A 486 -13.36 1.09 -2.28
C LEU A 486 -14.45 1.86 -3.03
N ASN A 487 -14.09 2.55 -4.11
CA ASN A 487 -15.03 3.09 -5.06
C ASN A 487 -15.53 2.00 -6.02
N VAL A 488 -16.85 1.86 -6.17
CA VAL A 488 -17.43 1.04 -7.25
C VAL A 488 -18.04 1.97 -8.29
N ASP A 489 -18.94 2.86 -7.86
CA ASP A 489 -19.62 3.86 -8.70
C ASP A 489 -19.97 5.06 -7.80
N ASP A 490 -19.32 6.22 -8.02
CA ASP A 490 -19.52 7.41 -7.17
C ASP A 490 -20.41 8.44 -7.88
N ASP A 491 -21.68 8.41 -7.54
CA ASP A 491 -22.70 9.31 -8.08
C ASP A 491 -22.55 10.77 -7.61
N ASP A 492 -21.73 11.05 -6.58
CA ASP A 492 -21.43 12.42 -6.16
C ASP A 492 -20.40 13.09 -7.10
N ALA A 493 -19.58 12.29 -7.77
CA ALA A 493 -18.57 12.73 -8.74
C ALA A 493 -19.00 12.44 -10.20
N LEU A 494 -18.18 12.87 -11.16
CA LEU A 494 -18.32 12.45 -12.57
C LEU A 494 -17.30 11.35 -12.84
N ASP A 495 -17.66 10.32 -13.59
CA ASP A 495 -16.71 9.22 -13.92
C ASP A 495 -15.76 9.54 -15.07
N ILE A 496 -15.75 10.80 -15.53
CA ILE A 496 -14.91 11.29 -16.63
C ILE A 496 -14.21 12.60 -16.24
N GLU A 497 -13.00 12.78 -16.75
CA GLU A 497 -12.30 14.06 -16.65
C GLU A 497 -13.05 15.09 -17.51
N THR A 498 -13.42 16.23 -16.91
CA THR A 498 -14.01 17.34 -17.65
C THR A 498 -12.95 18.42 -17.86
N PRO A 499 -12.50 18.70 -19.11
CA PRO A 499 -11.40 19.63 -19.36
C PRO A 499 -11.63 21.08 -18.86
N GLY A 500 -12.89 21.47 -18.64
CA GLY A 500 -13.27 22.78 -18.09
C GLY A 500 -13.30 22.84 -16.55
N LEU A 501 -13.29 21.69 -15.88
CA LEU A 501 -13.30 21.52 -14.42
C LEU A 501 -12.39 20.33 -14.01
N PRO A 502 -11.11 20.29 -14.44
CA PRO A 502 -10.23 19.13 -14.19
C PRO A 502 -10.06 18.89 -12.68
N LEU A 503 -10.17 19.95 -11.88
CA LEU A 503 -10.05 19.92 -10.43
C LEU A 503 -11.18 19.19 -9.69
N LYS A 504 -12.29 18.84 -10.37
CA LYS A 504 -13.46 18.24 -9.71
C LYS A 504 -13.31 16.73 -9.51
N VAL A 505 -12.53 16.03 -10.35
CA VAL A 505 -12.40 14.56 -10.31
C VAL A 505 -11.00 14.14 -10.75
N SER A 506 -10.25 13.52 -9.84
CA SER A 506 -9.02 12.80 -10.19
C SER A 506 -9.37 11.43 -10.75
N LEU A 507 -9.46 11.27 -12.08
CA LEU A 507 -9.67 9.95 -12.69
C LEU A 507 -8.74 8.86 -12.13
N PRO A 508 -7.45 9.13 -11.86
CA PRO A 508 -6.57 8.17 -11.19
C PRO A 508 -7.08 7.57 -9.88
N LEU A 509 -7.98 8.26 -9.18
CA LEU A 509 -8.49 7.90 -7.86
C LEU A 509 -10.02 7.75 -7.82
N ALA A 510 -10.72 8.17 -8.88
CA ALA A 510 -12.17 8.23 -8.96
C ALA A 510 -12.79 7.19 -9.90
N ILE A 511 -12.00 6.52 -10.75
CA ILE A 511 -12.54 5.42 -11.56
C ILE A 511 -13.03 4.26 -10.67
N ALA A 512 -13.86 3.41 -11.24
CA ALA A 512 -14.34 2.21 -10.58
C ALA A 512 -13.17 1.32 -10.09
N HIS A 513 -13.44 0.61 -9.00
CA HIS A 513 -12.54 -0.38 -8.41
C HIS A 513 -11.22 0.18 -7.88
N GLN A 514 -11.19 1.44 -7.44
CA GLN A 514 -10.05 2.06 -6.77
C GLN A 514 -10.31 2.26 -5.28
N LEU A 515 -9.26 2.14 -4.46
CA LEU A 515 -9.36 2.58 -3.07
C LEU A 515 -9.69 4.07 -3.04
N ARG A 516 -10.71 4.43 -2.25
CA ARG A 516 -11.15 5.81 -2.10
C ARG A 516 -10.08 6.59 -1.34
N ASP A 517 -9.81 7.81 -1.77
CA ASP A 517 -8.91 8.70 -1.07
C ASP A 517 -9.60 9.32 0.16
N ALA A 518 -8.84 9.67 1.18
CA ALA A 518 -9.31 10.39 2.37
C ALA A 518 -9.15 11.92 2.24
N ILE A 519 -8.43 12.39 1.23
CA ILE A 519 -8.09 13.81 1.05
C ILE A 519 -8.88 14.39 -0.12
N ASP A 520 -9.64 15.43 0.18
CA ASP A 520 -10.40 16.20 -0.81
C ASP A 520 -9.47 16.94 -1.76
N ASP A 521 -9.96 17.21 -2.98
CA ASP A 521 -9.39 18.27 -3.81
C ASP A 521 -7.89 18.09 -4.12
N ARG A 522 -7.40 16.84 -4.15
CA ARG A 522 -5.98 16.52 -4.38
C ARG A 522 -5.44 17.13 -5.68
N GLU A 523 -6.30 17.41 -6.64
CA GLU A 523 -5.88 18.03 -7.89
C GLU A 523 -5.89 19.55 -7.87
N LEU A 524 -6.42 20.20 -6.82
CA LEU A 524 -6.42 21.66 -6.67
C LEU A 524 -5.00 22.20 -6.78
N THR A 525 -4.74 22.69 -7.98
CA THR A 525 -3.69 23.65 -8.26
C THR A 525 -4.25 25.03 -7.90
N ASN A 526 -3.37 26.00 -7.68
CA ASN A 526 -3.73 27.40 -7.44
C ASN A 526 -4.28 28.13 -8.70
N VAL A 527 -4.95 27.40 -9.61
CA VAL A 527 -5.51 27.93 -10.84
C VAL A 527 -6.88 28.54 -10.54
N VAL A 528 -6.94 29.87 -10.47
CA VAL A 528 -8.22 30.59 -10.54
C VAL A 528 -8.66 30.61 -12.01
N VAL A 529 -9.62 29.76 -12.37
CA VAL A 529 -10.33 29.88 -13.66
C VAL A 529 -11.27 31.10 -13.55
N GLN A 530 -10.87 32.24 -14.09
CA GLN A 530 -11.83 33.31 -14.38
C GLN A 530 -12.50 33.03 -15.72
N GLU A 531 -13.83 33.05 -15.76
CA GLU A 531 -14.60 32.99 -17.01
C GLU A 531 -14.03 33.98 -18.04
N ASN A 532 -13.74 33.50 -19.25
CA ASN A 532 -13.20 34.26 -20.38
C ASN A 532 -11.72 34.70 -20.30
N MET A 533 -10.91 34.13 -19.38
CA MET A 533 -9.45 34.22 -19.49
C MET A 533 -8.81 32.85 -19.79
N PRO A 534 -7.77 32.79 -20.64
CA PRO A 534 -7.00 31.57 -20.80
C PRO A 534 -6.42 31.17 -19.43
N PRO A 535 -6.44 29.87 -19.08
CA PRO A 535 -5.93 29.38 -17.80
C PRO A 535 -4.50 29.88 -17.62
N LYS A 536 -4.29 30.72 -16.60
CA LYS A 536 -2.96 31.19 -16.22
C LYS A 536 -2.42 30.19 -15.21
N THR A 537 -1.35 29.51 -15.59
CA THR A 537 -0.52 28.76 -14.65
C THR A 537 0.09 29.74 -13.65
N PHE A 538 -0.20 29.57 -12.37
CA PHE A 538 0.41 30.35 -11.30
C PHE A 538 1.39 29.45 -10.56
N CYS A 539 2.68 29.76 -10.55
CA CYS A 539 3.58 29.12 -9.56
C CYS A 539 3.61 29.88 -8.23
N ASP A 540 3.10 31.10 -8.22
CA ASP A 540 3.04 31.96 -7.06
C ASP A 540 1.61 32.00 -6.55
N THR A 541 1.30 31.05 -5.71
CA THR A 541 0.45 31.28 -4.57
C THR A 541 0.74 30.14 -3.64
N ASN A 542 0.64 30.40 -2.35
CA ASN A 542 0.53 29.36 -1.35
C ASN A 542 -0.61 28.43 -1.78
N GLY A 543 -0.28 27.38 -2.55
CA GLY A 543 -1.12 26.21 -2.61
C GLY A 543 -1.40 25.78 -1.17
N PRO A 544 -2.52 25.09 -0.92
CA PRO A 544 -2.96 24.70 0.41
C PRO A 544 -1.77 24.34 1.30
N ASP A 545 -1.55 25.09 2.38
CA ASP A 545 -0.29 25.02 3.13
C ASP A 545 0.00 23.54 3.50
N PRO A 546 1.13 22.96 3.05
CA PRO A 546 1.43 21.54 3.28
C PRO A 546 1.62 21.21 4.77
N ASP A 547 1.75 22.22 5.63
CA ASP A 547 1.80 22.09 7.08
C ASP A 547 0.51 22.61 7.76
N ALA A 548 -0.53 22.95 7.00
CA ALA A 548 -1.82 23.34 7.56
C ALA A 548 -2.51 22.17 8.26
N GLN A 549 -3.10 22.45 9.41
CA GLN A 549 -3.86 21.47 10.19
C GLN A 549 -5.11 20.93 9.45
N SER A 550 -5.55 21.59 8.37
CA SER A 550 -6.72 21.19 7.56
C SER A 550 -6.41 20.17 6.46
N GLY A 551 -5.18 19.66 6.37
CA GLY A 551 -4.79 18.64 5.38
C GLY A 551 -4.26 19.22 4.07
N ASN A 552 -3.47 18.41 3.36
CA ASN A 552 -2.82 18.73 2.09
C ASN A 552 -3.85 18.82 0.94
N LEU A 553 -4.56 19.94 0.76
CA LEU A 553 -5.55 20.08 -0.34
C LEU A 553 -4.91 20.22 -1.74
N GLY A 554 -3.65 19.85 -1.91
CA GLY A 554 -3.01 19.79 -3.23
C GLY A 554 -2.13 18.55 -3.22
N GLY A 555 -2.10 17.83 -4.33
CA GLY A 555 -1.52 16.51 -4.43
C GLY A 555 -0.02 16.44 -4.19
N PRO A 556 0.59 15.30 -4.52
CA PRO A 556 1.97 15.04 -4.15
C PRO A 556 2.87 16.12 -4.72
N ARG A 557 3.63 16.74 -3.83
CA ARG A 557 4.61 17.77 -4.16
C ARG A 557 5.74 17.73 -3.16
N SER A 558 6.85 18.33 -3.53
CA SER A 558 7.89 18.61 -2.55
C SER A 558 7.45 19.81 -1.71
N ALA A 559 7.43 19.66 -0.38
CA ALA A 559 7.03 20.70 0.57
C ALA A 559 7.99 21.89 0.63
N GLY A 560 9.15 21.81 -0.04
CA GLY A 560 10.10 22.91 -0.16
C GLY A 560 11.10 22.71 -1.29
N THR A 561 11.97 23.71 -1.47
CA THR A 561 13.10 23.61 -2.41
C THR A 561 14.03 22.46 -2.00
N PRO A 562 14.43 21.57 -2.93
CA PRO A 562 15.43 20.55 -2.65
C PRO A 562 16.69 21.19 -2.04
N SER A 563 17.09 20.66 -0.89
CA SER A 563 18.27 21.11 -0.19
C SER A 563 19.49 20.33 -0.66
N ARG A 564 20.64 21.01 -0.71
CA ARG A 564 21.93 20.38 -0.99
C ARG A 564 22.77 20.42 0.27
N THR A 565 23.20 19.27 0.74
CA THR A 565 24.10 19.14 1.89
C THR A 565 25.47 18.71 1.39
N VAL A 566 26.50 19.43 1.82
CA VAL A 566 27.90 19.15 1.46
C VAL A 566 28.75 19.03 2.72
N PRO A 567 29.74 18.14 2.76
CA PRO A 567 30.71 18.11 3.85
C PRO A 567 31.50 19.42 3.92
N ALA A 568 31.78 19.88 5.14
CA ALA A 568 32.52 21.12 5.38
C ALA A 568 33.95 21.04 4.77
N GLY A 569 34.40 22.14 4.18
CA GLY A 569 35.76 22.27 3.62
C GLY A 569 35.99 21.57 2.28
N VAL A 570 35.00 20.88 1.72
CA VAL A 570 35.11 20.23 0.40
C VAL A 570 34.81 21.20 -0.75
N ILE A 571 33.81 22.07 -0.57
CA ILE A 571 33.44 23.10 -1.53
C ILE A 571 33.05 24.40 -0.81
N ALA A 572 33.47 25.54 -1.35
CA ALA A 572 33.09 26.85 -0.86
C ALA A 572 31.61 27.14 -1.13
N ALA A 573 30.97 27.92 -0.25
CA ALA A 573 29.54 28.21 -0.31
C ALA A 573 29.13 28.85 -1.65
N GLU A 574 29.99 29.70 -2.21
CA GLU A 574 29.78 30.42 -3.48
C GLU A 574 29.77 29.47 -4.69
N LYS A 575 30.37 28.27 -4.56
CA LYS A 575 30.51 27.27 -5.62
C LYS A 575 29.47 26.15 -5.54
N VAL A 576 28.62 26.12 -4.50
CA VAL A 576 27.54 25.12 -4.34
C VAL A 576 26.59 25.09 -5.54
N GLY A 577 26.39 26.23 -6.21
CA GLY A 577 25.57 26.33 -7.42
C GLY A 577 26.09 25.54 -8.63
N ALA A 578 27.32 25.01 -8.59
CA ALA A 578 27.91 24.18 -9.63
C ALA A 578 27.71 22.67 -9.40
N LEU A 579 27.21 22.27 -8.23
CA LEU A 579 26.91 20.88 -7.90
C LEU A 579 25.63 20.41 -8.62
N PRO A 580 25.50 19.09 -8.89
CA PRO A 580 24.26 18.54 -9.40
C PRO A 580 23.05 18.98 -8.57
N THR A 581 21.92 19.19 -9.24
CA THR A 581 20.65 19.56 -8.61
C THR A 581 19.50 18.90 -9.35
N LEU A 582 18.30 18.97 -8.79
CA LEU A 582 17.10 18.64 -9.54
C LEU A 582 16.80 19.74 -10.55
N ARG A 583 16.27 19.37 -11.72
CA ARG A 583 15.89 20.30 -12.78
C ARG A 583 14.98 21.37 -12.19
N GLN A 584 15.11 22.57 -12.74
CA GLN A 584 14.35 23.72 -12.34
C GLN A 584 13.70 24.32 -13.58
N LEU A 585 12.47 24.83 -13.42
CA LEU A 585 11.62 25.38 -14.47
C LEU A 585 11.29 26.84 -14.16
N LEU A 586 11.12 27.64 -15.22
CA LEU A 586 10.67 29.03 -15.10
C LEU A 586 9.15 29.08 -14.92
N CYS A 587 8.71 29.87 -13.95
CA CYS A 587 7.29 30.12 -13.74
C CYS A 587 6.67 31.06 -14.75
N THR A 588 5.45 30.74 -15.16
CA THR A 588 4.58 31.63 -15.96
C THR A 588 3.58 32.33 -15.02
N GLY A 589 3.01 33.47 -15.42
CA GLY A 589 2.02 34.21 -14.61
C GLY A 589 2.42 35.65 -14.28
N GLU A 590 1.93 36.18 -13.15
CA GLU A 590 2.31 37.52 -12.64
C GLU A 590 3.79 37.58 -12.21
N ASP A 591 4.32 36.49 -11.65
CA ASP A 591 5.70 36.35 -11.21
C ASP A 591 6.58 35.58 -12.23
N LYS A 592 6.76 36.12 -13.44
CA LYS A 592 7.65 35.53 -14.49
C LYS A 592 9.14 35.48 -14.12
N THR A 593 9.47 35.70 -12.86
CA THR A 593 10.83 35.88 -12.32
C THR A 593 11.16 34.85 -11.23
N ARG A 594 10.41 33.76 -11.10
CA ARG A 594 10.69 32.72 -10.11
C ARG A 594 11.05 31.39 -10.75
N VAL A 595 12.00 30.71 -10.13
CA VAL A 595 12.54 29.42 -10.53
C VAL A 595 12.04 28.37 -9.55
N ILE A 596 11.39 27.31 -10.04
CA ILE A 596 10.82 26.24 -9.22
C ILE A 596 11.50 24.91 -9.53
N SER A 597 11.72 24.10 -8.51
CA SER A 597 12.21 22.72 -8.69
C SER A 597 11.18 21.89 -9.43
N GLU A 598 11.64 20.96 -10.28
CA GLU A 598 10.78 19.98 -10.94
C GLU A 598 10.16 18.90 -10.04
N LEU A 599 10.33 19.03 -8.72
CA LEU A 599 9.58 18.25 -7.73
C LEU A 599 8.76 19.17 -6.81
N GLY A 600 8.90 20.49 -6.91
CA GLY A 600 8.60 21.50 -5.89
C GLY A 600 7.16 21.99 -5.72
N PHE A 601 6.15 21.41 -6.36
CA PHE A 601 5.26 22.32 -7.10
C PHE A 601 3.80 22.55 -6.70
N THR A 602 3.32 23.71 -7.17
CA THR A 602 1.97 24.10 -7.62
C THR A 602 1.88 24.21 -9.18
N ALA A 603 2.63 23.38 -9.91
CA ALA A 603 2.75 23.42 -11.37
C ALA A 603 1.55 22.75 -12.09
N PRO A 604 1.34 22.96 -13.42
CA PRO A 604 0.26 22.31 -14.15
C PRO A 604 0.28 20.78 -14.01
N ASP A 605 -0.89 20.14 -14.11
CA ASP A 605 -1.06 18.70 -13.89
C ASP A 605 -0.08 17.87 -14.72
N ALA A 606 0.17 18.26 -15.98
CA ALA A 606 1.15 17.58 -16.82
C ALA A 606 2.57 17.49 -16.23
N ILE A 607 3.00 18.49 -15.45
CA ILE A 607 4.31 18.50 -14.76
C ILE A 607 4.24 17.74 -13.44
N ARG A 608 3.12 17.85 -12.71
CA ARG A 608 2.87 17.08 -11.48
C ARG A 608 2.84 15.58 -11.78
N ASP A 609 2.06 15.14 -12.76
CA ASP A 609 1.91 13.74 -13.15
C ASP A 609 3.20 13.18 -13.77
N LEU A 610 4.03 14.06 -14.35
CA LEU A 610 5.39 13.76 -14.78
C LEU A 610 6.30 13.44 -13.59
N ALA A 611 6.23 14.24 -12.53
CA ALA A 611 7.07 14.11 -11.34
C ALA A 611 6.57 13.04 -10.35
N TYR A 612 5.27 12.78 -10.33
CA TYR A 612 4.57 11.96 -9.34
C TYR A 612 3.57 11.03 -10.05
N PRO A 613 4.08 10.04 -10.79
CA PRO A 613 3.27 9.27 -11.75
C PRO A 613 2.24 8.32 -11.15
N ASP A 614 2.44 7.85 -9.93
CA ASP A 614 1.48 7.00 -9.22
C ASP A 614 1.16 7.60 -7.85
N LEU A 615 0.00 8.23 -7.73
CA LEU A 615 -0.40 8.85 -6.45
C LEU A 615 -0.53 7.82 -5.33
N ARG A 616 -0.89 6.56 -5.65
CA ARG A 616 -1.16 5.47 -4.71
C ARG A 616 0.10 4.93 -4.03
N THR A 617 1.26 5.04 -4.68
CA THR A 617 2.56 4.64 -4.11
C THR A 617 3.20 5.77 -3.30
N LEU A 618 2.75 7.01 -3.49
CA LEU A 618 3.35 8.16 -2.85
C LEU A 618 2.87 8.27 -1.41
N ARG A 619 3.83 8.44 -0.51
CA ARG A 619 3.60 8.73 0.90
C ARG A 619 4.27 10.03 1.28
N ASP A 620 3.87 10.57 2.42
CA ASP A 620 4.63 11.63 3.07
C ASP A 620 5.98 11.06 3.54
N GLU A 621 7.04 11.52 2.88
CA GLU A 621 8.34 10.87 2.94
C GLU A 621 9.47 11.85 2.62
N ASN A 622 10.59 11.73 3.33
CA ASN A 622 11.81 12.43 2.94
C ASN A 622 12.66 11.52 2.05
N TRP A 623 12.99 12.04 0.88
CA TRP A 623 13.89 11.39 -0.06
C TRP A 623 15.27 12.02 0.05
N THR A 624 16.29 11.17 0.02
CA THR A 624 17.70 11.57 0.03
C THR A 624 18.43 10.90 -1.11
N LEU A 625 19.01 11.70 -2.00
CA LEU A 625 19.93 11.25 -3.04
C LEU A 625 21.37 11.49 -2.56
N THR A 626 22.13 10.45 -2.27
CA THR A 626 23.50 10.54 -1.70
C THR A 626 24.55 9.96 -2.64
N TRP A 627 25.60 10.71 -2.95
CA TRP A 627 26.74 10.16 -3.73
C TRP A 627 27.52 9.12 -2.92
N GLU A 628 27.69 7.92 -3.49
CA GLU A 628 28.22 6.73 -2.80
C GLU A 628 27.56 6.53 -1.41
N GLY A 629 26.23 6.69 -1.38
CA GLY A 629 25.41 6.54 -0.19
C GLY A 629 25.21 5.09 0.23
N SER A 630 24.65 4.91 1.43
CA SER A 630 24.29 3.60 1.98
C SER A 630 23.30 2.87 1.06
N LEU A 631 23.42 1.55 1.00
CA LEU A 631 22.47 0.62 0.36
C LEU A 631 21.40 0.13 1.35
N SER A 632 21.23 0.83 2.47
CA SER A 632 20.18 0.60 3.46
C SER A 632 19.72 1.93 4.04
N LEU A 633 18.41 2.05 4.33
CA LEU A 633 17.89 3.07 5.22
C LEU A 633 17.93 2.59 6.68
N ASP A 634 18.74 3.27 7.50
CA ASP A 634 18.59 3.17 8.95
C ASP A 634 18.90 4.47 9.69
N ARG A 635 17.92 4.86 10.49
CA ARG A 635 18.12 5.65 11.71
C ARG A 635 18.06 4.65 12.87
N GLY A 636 18.69 4.92 14.01
CA GLY A 636 18.84 3.96 15.12
C GLY A 636 17.57 3.33 15.72
N ASN A 637 16.38 3.60 15.17
CA ASN A 637 15.07 3.12 15.58
C ASN A 637 14.21 2.53 14.43
N VAL A 638 14.65 2.56 13.16
CA VAL A 638 13.89 2.02 12.01
C VAL A 638 14.87 1.35 11.04
N ALA A 639 14.68 0.05 10.79
CA ALA A 639 15.47 -0.74 9.84
C ALA A 639 14.56 -1.33 8.78
N ILE A 640 14.46 -0.65 7.63
CA ILE A 640 13.61 -1.08 6.51
C ILE A 640 14.34 -2.14 5.68
N ASP A 641 15.63 -1.93 5.40
CA ASP A 641 16.46 -2.83 4.59
C ASP A 641 17.50 -3.61 5.45
N GLY A 642 17.26 -3.67 6.77
CA GLY A 642 18.18 -4.21 7.80
C GLY A 642 19.30 -3.22 8.19
N PRO A 643 20.07 -3.46 9.27
CA PRO A 643 20.90 -2.44 9.91
C PRO A 643 22.00 -1.87 8.98
N PRO A 644 22.41 -0.60 9.15
CA PRO A 644 23.28 0.09 8.19
C PRO A 644 24.73 -0.33 8.42
N ILE A 645 25.03 -0.63 9.69
CA ILE A 645 26.27 -1.18 10.16
C ILE A 645 25.98 -2.64 10.48
N ARG A 646 26.56 -3.51 9.67
CA ARG A 646 26.47 -4.96 9.79
C ARG A 646 27.72 -5.50 10.44
N VAL A 647 27.66 -6.75 10.92
CA VAL A 647 28.78 -7.42 11.55
C VAL A 647 29.08 -8.68 10.75
N GLY A 648 30.30 -8.76 10.22
CA GLY A 648 30.73 -9.88 9.40
C GLY A 648 32.11 -10.36 9.79
N GLN A 649 32.36 -11.65 9.55
CA GLN A 649 33.69 -12.22 9.74
C GLN A 649 34.53 -11.94 8.50
N MET A 650 35.70 -11.36 8.69
CA MET A 650 36.68 -11.15 7.63
C MET A 650 37.59 -12.37 7.52
N GLN A 651 37.89 -12.78 6.28
CA GLN A 651 38.78 -13.90 5.98
C GLN A 651 39.76 -13.48 4.88
N VAL A 652 41.05 -13.69 5.15
CA VAL A 652 42.19 -13.42 4.29
C VAL A 652 42.96 -14.73 4.15
N ASP A 653 42.83 -15.37 2.99
CA ASP A 653 43.53 -16.61 2.69
C ASP A 653 43.91 -16.71 1.20
N THR A 654 44.28 -17.91 0.75
CA THR A 654 44.68 -18.17 -0.64
C THR A 654 43.58 -17.89 -1.67
N THR A 655 42.32 -17.79 -1.25
CA THR A 655 41.19 -17.47 -2.13
C THR A 655 40.89 -15.98 -2.20
N GLY A 656 41.59 -15.16 -1.40
CA GLY A 656 41.52 -13.70 -1.40
C GLY A 656 40.99 -13.12 -0.10
N PHE A 657 40.62 -11.84 -0.15
CA PHE A 657 39.99 -11.13 0.96
C PHE A 657 38.47 -11.19 0.80
N ARG A 658 37.76 -11.69 1.82
CA ARG A 658 36.31 -11.81 1.82
C ARG A 658 35.69 -11.47 3.16
N VAL A 659 34.44 -11.04 3.12
CA VAL A 659 33.56 -10.93 4.28
C VAL A 659 32.47 -11.99 4.18
N THR A 660 32.22 -12.69 5.29
CA THR A 660 31.10 -13.62 5.42
C THR A 660 30.12 -13.09 6.46
N ASP A 661 28.85 -13.00 6.10
CA ASP A 661 27.75 -12.63 6.98
C ASP A 661 26.75 -13.78 7.06
N LYS A 662 26.52 -14.29 8.27
CA LYS A 662 25.64 -15.45 8.51
C LYS A 662 24.17 -15.13 8.29
N SER A 663 23.80 -13.85 8.29
CA SER A 663 22.43 -13.41 8.01
C SER A 663 22.05 -13.51 6.54
N ASN A 664 23.01 -13.78 5.63
CA ASN A 664 22.75 -13.94 4.20
C ASN A 664 22.14 -12.70 3.52
N ALA A 665 22.41 -11.51 4.07
CA ALA A 665 21.72 -10.28 3.72
C ALA A 665 22.23 -9.53 2.48
N PHE A 666 23.24 -10.01 1.75
CA PHE A 666 23.86 -9.20 0.69
C PHE A 666 22.99 -9.01 -0.56
N CYS A 667 22.19 -10.00 -0.92
CA CYS A 667 21.29 -9.87 -2.07
C CYS A 667 20.09 -8.98 -1.73
N ASP A 668 19.54 -9.16 -0.53
CA ASP A 668 18.43 -8.35 0.02
C ASP A 668 18.83 -6.90 0.32
N ALA A 669 20.13 -6.62 0.43
CA ALA A 669 20.67 -5.25 0.53
C ALA A 669 21.00 -4.63 -0.85
N GLY A 670 20.77 -5.33 -1.95
CA GLY A 670 21.00 -4.80 -3.30
C GLY A 670 22.46 -4.55 -3.66
N VAL A 671 23.39 -5.34 -3.11
CA VAL A 671 24.83 -5.19 -3.39
C VAL A 671 25.15 -5.68 -4.80
N GLU A 672 25.82 -4.84 -5.58
CA GLU A 672 26.35 -5.16 -6.90
C GLU A 672 27.89 -5.22 -6.91
N GLN A 673 28.46 -5.78 -7.99
CA GLN A 673 29.88 -5.66 -8.26
C GLN A 673 30.26 -4.17 -8.39
N PHE A 674 31.44 -3.83 -7.88
CA PHE A 674 32.04 -2.49 -7.80
C PHE A 674 31.50 -1.56 -6.71
N ASP A 675 30.53 -2.02 -5.92
CA ASP A 675 30.10 -1.33 -4.72
C ASP A 675 31.21 -1.22 -3.68
N VAL A 676 30.97 -0.37 -2.69
CA VAL A 676 31.95 -0.08 -1.64
C VAL A 676 31.54 -0.76 -0.35
N LEU A 677 32.43 -1.59 0.18
CA LEU A 677 32.38 -2.02 1.56
C LEU A 677 33.31 -1.14 2.38
N GLN A 678 32.77 -0.39 3.33
CA GLN A 678 33.56 0.44 4.23
C GLN A 678 33.56 -0.16 5.63
N LEU A 679 34.75 -0.51 6.14
CA LEU A 679 34.87 -0.94 7.52
C LEU A 679 34.75 0.25 8.45
N ARG A 680 33.83 0.15 9.41
CA ARG A 680 33.62 1.17 10.45
C ARG A 680 34.51 0.90 11.66
N GLY A 681 34.81 -0.37 11.93
CA GLY A 681 35.54 -0.76 13.14
C GLY A 681 34.76 -0.38 14.41
N CYS A 682 35.45 0.22 15.38
CA CYS A 682 34.87 0.71 16.62
C CYS A 682 35.09 2.22 16.76
N ASP A 683 34.16 2.93 17.37
CA ASP A 683 34.26 4.35 17.70
C ASP A 683 35.07 4.50 19.01
N PRO A 684 36.25 5.16 18.98
CA PRO A 684 37.06 5.35 20.18
C PRO A 684 36.40 6.19 21.27
N SER A 685 35.36 6.96 20.94
CA SER A 685 34.56 7.71 21.94
C SER A 685 33.61 6.81 22.73
N ILE A 686 33.20 5.68 22.15
CA ILE A 686 32.37 4.65 22.79
C ILE A 686 33.26 3.57 23.42
N GLY A 687 34.45 3.33 22.85
CA GLY A 687 35.47 2.43 23.37
C GLY A 687 35.13 0.96 23.16
N ASP A 688 35.54 0.12 24.10
CA ASP A 688 35.44 -1.35 24.00
C ASP A 688 34.00 -1.89 23.91
N ALA A 689 32.99 -1.07 24.22
CA ALA A 689 31.58 -1.46 24.16
C ALA A 689 31.10 -1.81 22.74
N GLU A 690 31.77 -1.33 21.69
CA GLU A 690 31.47 -1.71 20.31
C GLU A 690 32.26 -2.94 19.82
N CYS A 691 33.09 -3.52 20.68
CA CYS A 691 33.90 -4.70 20.37
C CYS A 691 33.34 -5.96 21.04
N PRO A 692 33.56 -7.16 20.43
CA PRO A 692 33.23 -8.42 21.07
C PRO A 692 33.98 -8.61 22.40
N LEU A 693 33.44 -9.45 23.27
CA LEU A 693 34.10 -9.81 24.53
C LEU A 693 35.53 -10.32 24.28
N GLY A 694 36.50 -9.80 25.02
CA GLY A 694 37.93 -10.13 24.88
C GLY A 694 38.69 -9.27 23.85
N TYR A 695 38.03 -8.29 23.25
CA TYR A 695 38.64 -7.34 22.32
C TYR A 695 38.59 -5.91 22.89
N THR A 696 39.58 -5.11 22.53
CA THR A 696 39.64 -3.67 22.82
C THR A 696 39.53 -2.86 21.53
N CYS A 697 38.94 -1.68 21.63
CA CYS A 697 38.91 -0.70 20.56
C CYS A 697 40.26 -0.01 20.43
N PHE A 698 41.12 -0.54 19.56
CA PHE A 698 42.47 -0.03 19.36
C PHE A 698 42.52 1.05 18.27
N VAL A 699 43.12 2.20 18.59
CA VAL A 699 43.46 3.25 17.63
C VAL A 699 44.98 3.35 17.54
N HIS A 700 45.51 3.14 16.34
CA HIS A 700 46.94 3.25 16.13
C HIS A 700 47.41 4.70 16.34
N PRO A 701 48.52 4.96 17.05
CA PRO A 701 48.99 6.33 17.35
C PRO A 701 49.25 7.20 16.12
N ASN A 702 49.70 6.58 15.02
CA ASN A 702 49.90 7.26 13.73
C ASN A 702 48.61 7.44 12.90
N SER A 703 47.44 7.01 13.39
CA SER A 703 46.19 7.19 12.66
C SER A 703 45.80 8.66 12.65
N GLN A 704 45.62 9.20 11.45
CA GLN A 704 45.06 10.53 11.23
C GLN A 704 43.57 10.46 10.83
N VAL A 705 43.00 9.26 10.83
CA VAL A 705 41.59 9.03 10.52
C VAL A 705 40.79 9.17 11.81
N ALA A 706 40.04 10.25 11.93
CA ALA A 706 39.24 10.53 13.12
C ALA A 706 38.08 9.53 13.29
N GLY A 707 37.80 9.13 14.53
CA GLY A 707 36.61 8.35 14.90
C GLY A 707 36.61 6.89 14.44
N ILE A 708 37.76 6.33 14.04
CA ILE A 708 37.87 4.94 13.56
C ILE A 708 38.97 4.20 14.31
N GLY A 709 38.58 3.25 15.16
CA GLY A 709 39.42 2.21 15.76
C GLY A 709 39.21 0.85 15.09
N ALA A 710 39.91 -0.18 15.57
CA ALA A 710 39.67 -1.58 15.20
C ALA A 710 39.56 -2.44 16.45
N CYS A 711 38.63 -3.39 16.44
CA CYS A 711 38.54 -4.37 17.52
C CYS A 711 39.68 -5.37 17.40
N MET A 712 40.61 -5.33 18.36
CA MET A 712 41.78 -6.20 18.44
C MET A 712 41.77 -6.96 19.76
N LEU A 713 42.29 -8.18 19.78
CA LEU A 713 42.40 -8.96 21.02
C LEU A 713 43.24 -8.17 22.04
N VAL A 714 42.74 -8.03 23.27
CA VAL A 714 43.36 -7.20 24.32
C VAL A 714 44.84 -7.53 24.50
N ASP A 715 45.17 -8.83 24.56
CA ASP A 715 46.54 -9.31 24.79
C ASP A 715 47.44 -9.27 23.53
N GLU A 716 46.87 -9.00 22.35
CA GLU A 716 47.62 -8.95 21.08
C GLU A 716 47.71 -7.54 20.48
N ALA A 717 46.91 -6.58 20.95
CA ALA A 717 46.78 -5.25 20.34
C ALA A 717 48.14 -4.55 20.16
N ASP A 718 48.96 -4.49 21.22
CA ASP A 718 50.30 -3.88 21.16
C ASP A 718 51.25 -4.64 20.24
N ARG A 719 51.20 -5.98 20.28
CA ARG A 719 52.05 -6.85 19.45
C ARG A 719 51.72 -6.69 17.96
N LEU A 720 50.44 -6.49 17.64
CA LEU A 720 49.92 -6.41 16.28
C LEU A 720 49.86 -4.96 15.75
N ALA A 721 50.02 -3.95 16.60
CA ALA A 721 49.91 -2.54 16.21
C ALA A 721 50.76 -2.19 14.97
N ASP A 722 52.05 -2.54 14.98
CA ASP A 722 52.95 -2.28 13.86
C ASP A 722 52.68 -3.19 12.65
N ALA A 723 52.38 -4.48 12.89
CA ALA A 723 52.07 -5.44 11.82
C ALA A 723 50.77 -5.09 11.08
N CYS A 724 49.84 -4.44 11.76
CA CYS A 724 48.55 -4.01 11.24
C CYS A 724 48.52 -2.51 10.90
N LYS A 725 49.65 -1.80 11.00
CA LYS A 725 49.73 -0.33 10.90
C LYS A 725 49.01 0.20 9.67
N ASP A 726 49.32 -0.31 8.49
CA ASP A 726 48.74 0.18 7.23
C ASP A 726 47.21 0.02 7.20
N PHE A 727 46.70 -1.09 7.70
CA PHE A 727 45.26 -1.30 7.87
C PHE A 727 44.66 -0.32 8.88
N LEU A 728 45.32 -0.17 10.04
CA LEU A 728 44.84 0.65 11.15
C LEU A 728 44.83 2.15 10.83
N THR A 729 45.74 2.62 9.98
CA THR A 729 45.84 4.04 9.58
C THR A 729 45.10 4.37 8.28
N SER A 730 44.49 3.39 7.60
CA SER A 730 43.72 3.60 6.37
C SER A 730 42.24 3.92 6.64
N ILE A 731 41.53 4.45 5.64
CA ILE A 731 40.07 4.65 5.67
C ILE A 731 39.26 3.38 5.39
N ARG A 732 39.93 2.26 5.07
CA ARG A 732 39.37 0.90 4.96
C ARG A 732 38.14 0.78 4.05
N ARG A 733 38.20 1.42 2.88
CA ARG A 733 37.17 1.31 1.82
C ARG A 733 37.60 0.30 0.75
N TYR A 734 36.86 -0.79 0.60
CA TYR A 734 37.15 -1.86 -0.36
C TYR A 734 36.14 -1.88 -1.49
N THR A 735 36.56 -2.34 -2.67
CA THR A 735 35.63 -2.60 -3.76
C THR A 735 35.10 -4.02 -3.69
N VAL A 736 33.78 -4.19 -3.84
CA VAL A 736 33.14 -5.49 -4.00
C VAL A 736 33.46 -6.07 -5.37
N ASN A 737 34.06 -7.24 -5.41
CA ASN A 737 34.43 -7.95 -6.65
C ASN A 737 33.40 -8.99 -7.05
N ARG A 738 32.90 -9.76 -6.08
CA ARG A 738 31.90 -10.82 -6.29
C ARG A 738 30.90 -10.82 -5.16
N THR A 739 29.64 -11.03 -5.50
CA THR A 739 28.49 -11.02 -4.60
C THR A 739 27.83 -12.40 -4.53
N LYS A 740 27.63 -12.88 -3.31
CA LYS A 740 26.74 -13.99 -2.94
C LYS A 740 25.96 -13.56 -1.71
N SER A 741 24.81 -14.18 -1.46
CA SER A 741 23.92 -13.78 -0.37
C SER A 741 24.62 -13.74 1.01
N GLY A 742 25.53 -14.67 1.33
CA GLY A 742 26.29 -14.70 2.59
C GLY A 742 27.77 -14.34 2.50
N GLU A 743 28.30 -14.00 1.32
CA GLU A 743 29.74 -13.78 1.12
C GLU A 743 30.02 -12.70 0.06
N LEU A 744 30.91 -11.75 0.37
CA LEU A 744 31.48 -10.83 -0.61
C LEU A 744 32.99 -11.03 -0.73
N THR A 745 33.50 -11.11 -1.96
CA THR A 745 34.94 -11.00 -2.23
C THR A 745 35.31 -9.54 -2.44
N LEU A 746 36.41 -9.09 -1.85
CA LEU A 746 36.81 -7.69 -1.78
C LEU A 746 38.16 -7.46 -2.48
N LEU A 747 38.31 -6.29 -3.10
CA LEU A 747 39.55 -5.79 -3.68
C LEU A 747 39.99 -4.51 -2.95
N PRO A 748 41.31 -4.29 -2.79
CA PRO A 748 41.81 -3.02 -2.30
C PRO A 748 41.46 -1.93 -3.33
N ARG A 749 41.05 -0.75 -2.85
CA ARG A 749 40.52 0.32 -3.70
C ARG A 749 41.59 1.39 -3.92
N LYS A 750 41.97 1.64 -5.17
CA LYS A 750 42.89 2.73 -5.53
C LYS A 750 42.26 4.09 -5.24
N HIS A 751 43.06 5.05 -4.78
CA HIS A 751 42.59 6.41 -4.61
C HIS A 751 42.49 7.14 -5.95
N MET A 752 41.32 7.71 -6.21
CA MET A 752 41.01 8.44 -7.43
C MET A 752 40.70 9.89 -7.10
N LEU A 753 41.17 10.81 -7.94
CA LEU A 753 40.70 12.18 -7.93
C LEU A 753 39.21 12.25 -8.28
N ASN A 754 38.39 12.79 -7.39
CA ASN A 754 36.93 12.90 -7.59
C ASN A 754 36.53 13.72 -8.84
N ALA A 755 37.40 14.64 -9.29
CA ALA A 755 37.19 15.43 -10.51
C ALA A 755 37.55 14.68 -11.81
N THR A 756 37.87 13.38 -11.75
CA THR A 756 38.12 12.56 -12.95
C THR A 756 36.92 12.64 -13.90
N PRO A 757 37.10 12.94 -15.20
CA PRO A 757 35.98 13.09 -16.12
C PRO A 757 35.18 11.79 -16.26
N VAL A 758 33.86 11.91 -16.47
CA VAL A 758 32.97 10.73 -16.63
C VAL A 758 33.27 9.90 -17.89
N ASP A 759 33.98 10.49 -18.87
CA ASP A 759 34.47 9.83 -20.09
C ASP A 759 35.92 9.33 -19.98
N GLY A 760 36.51 9.42 -18.78
CA GLY A 760 37.90 9.10 -18.50
C GLY A 760 38.89 10.25 -18.75
N CYS A 761 40.05 10.14 -18.13
CA CYS A 761 41.17 11.04 -18.40
C CYS A 761 41.87 10.67 -19.72
N VAL A 762 42.53 11.68 -20.30
CA VAL A 762 43.27 11.57 -21.56
C VAL A 762 44.77 11.39 -21.29
N ASP A 763 45.35 12.21 -20.43
CA ASP A 763 46.77 12.21 -20.08
C ASP A 763 47.03 12.71 -18.65
N ASP A 764 48.29 12.62 -18.21
CA ASP A 764 48.72 13.01 -16.86
C ASP A 764 48.59 14.55 -16.65
N ASN A 765 48.81 15.36 -17.68
CA ASN A 765 48.68 16.82 -17.61
C ASN A 765 47.24 17.24 -17.30
N GLN A 766 46.26 16.56 -17.89
CA GLN A 766 44.86 16.76 -17.56
C GLN A 766 44.59 16.42 -16.09
N CYS A 767 45.16 15.33 -15.57
CA CYS A 767 45.00 14.95 -14.18
C CYS A 767 45.59 15.98 -13.19
N GLU A 768 46.74 16.57 -13.51
CA GLU A 768 47.31 17.68 -12.72
C GLU A 768 46.38 18.91 -12.73
N ALA A 769 45.92 19.32 -13.91
CA ALA A 769 45.00 20.46 -14.05
C ALA A 769 43.67 20.25 -13.32
N LEU A 770 43.16 19.01 -13.32
CA LEU A 770 41.97 18.61 -12.58
C LEU A 770 42.19 18.61 -11.07
N ALA A 771 43.38 18.21 -10.61
CA ALA A 771 43.72 18.23 -9.18
C ALA A 771 43.76 19.67 -8.66
N ASP A 772 44.38 20.58 -9.42
CA ASP A 772 44.37 22.01 -9.11
C ASP A 772 42.96 22.59 -9.17
N TYR A 773 42.13 22.17 -10.12
CA TYR A 773 40.72 22.55 -10.16
C TYR A 773 39.97 22.07 -8.91
N ALA A 774 40.15 20.82 -8.50
CA ALA A 774 39.53 20.25 -7.31
C ALA A 774 39.99 20.97 -6.03
N ALA A 775 41.29 21.26 -5.89
CA ALA A 775 41.84 21.99 -4.76
C ALA A 775 41.23 23.41 -4.65
N ARG A 776 41.00 24.08 -5.79
CA ARG A 776 40.36 25.41 -5.84
C ARG A 776 38.89 25.39 -5.46
N ASN A 777 38.19 24.25 -5.50
CA ASN A 777 36.77 24.18 -5.14
C ASN A 777 36.51 24.50 -3.66
N ALA A 778 37.49 24.22 -2.77
CA ALA A 778 37.39 24.56 -1.36
C ALA A 778 37.58 26.07 -1.06
N SER A 779 38.03 26.85 -2.04
CA SER A 779 38.28 28.29 -1.91
C SER A 779 37.10 29.12 -2.41
N SER A 780 36.76 30.21 -1.72
CA SER A 780 35.78 31.21 -2.18
C SER A 780 36.33 32.14 -3.27
N ALA A 781 37.64 32.07 -3.56
CA ALA A 781 38.26 32.85 -4.62
C ALA A 781 37.77 32.43 -6.02
N MET A 782 37.77 33.41 -6.93
CA MET A 782 37.47 33.17 -8.35
C MET A 782 38.46 32.17 -8.94
N PRO A 783 38.04 31.30 -9.89
CA PRO A 783 38.90 30.29 -10.51
C PRO A 783 40.23 30.83 -11.03
N GLN A 784 40.23 32.02 -11.64
CA GLN A 784 41.44 32.65 -12.17
C GLN A 784 42.33 33.28 -11.09
N ASP A 785 41.75 33.72 -9.96
CA ASP A 785 42.47 34.39 -8.88
C ASP A 785 43.03 33.38 -7.84
N ALA A 786 42.47 32.17 -7.82
CA ALA A 786 42.91 31.10 -6.94
C ALA A 786 44.19 30.45 -7.48
N MET A 787 45.34 30.74 -6.87
CA MET A 787 46.63 30.09 -7.19
C MET A 787 46.87 28.79 -6.39
N GLN A 788 45.82 28.07 -6.05
CA GLN A 788 45.94 26.85 -5.24
C GLN A 788 46.25 25.65 -6.14
N THR A 789 47.46 25.11 -5.98
CA THR A 789 47.87 23.85 -6.61
C THR A 789 47.68 22.69 -5.63
N ASP A 790 47.26 21.53 -6.11
CA ASP A 790 47.29 20.32 -5.29
C ASP A 790 48.74 19.81 -5.20
N PRO A 791 49.31 19.61 -3.99
CA PRO A 791 50.69 19.12 -3.87
C PRO A 791 50.87 17.64 -4.27
N ARG A 792 49.78 16.92 -4.58
CA ARG A 792 49.81 15.48 -4.90
C ARG A 792 50.01 15.23 -6.38
N THR A 793 50.53 14.06 -6.71
CA THR A 793 50.79 13.64 -8.09
C THR A 793 49.75 12.62 -8.55
N TYR A 794 49.15 12.86 -9.72
CA TYR A 794 48.15 11.98 -10.31
C TYR A 794 48.59 11.49 -11.68
N LYS A 795 48.26 10.24 -12.01
CA LYS A 795 48.49 9.66 -13.33
C LYS A 795 47.20 9.15 -13.97
N CYS A 796 47.11 9.29 -15.28
CA CYS A 796 45.99 8.82 -16.06
C CYS A 796 46.14 7.33 -16.40
N MET A 797 45.49 6.48 -15.61
CA MET A 797 45.69 5.02 -15.63
C MET A 797 44.38 4.24 -15.67
N VAL A 798 44.37 3.07 -16.28
CA VAL A 798 43.22 2.16 -16.25
C VAL A 798 43.04 1.62 -14.82
N ASP A 799 41.81 1.64 -14.32
CA ASP A 799 41.45 1.06 -13.03
C ASP A 799 40.41 -0.04 -13.18
N THR A 800 40.88 -1.30 -13.17
CA THR A 800 40.02 -2.48 -13.29
C THR A 800 39.33 -2.88 -11.98
N ASP A 801 39.65 -2.21 -10.87
CA ASP A 801 39.10 -2.52 -9.55
C ASP A 801 37.83 -1.70 -9.25
N ARG A 802 37.29 -1.00 -10.25
CA ARG A 802 36.08 -0.18 -10.19
C ARG A 802 35.26 -0.39 -11.46
N ALA A 803 34.00 0.03 -11.44
CA ALA A 803 33.14 -0.01 -12.61
C ALA A 803 33.81 0.73 -13.78
N PRO A 804 33.70 0.30 -15.03
CA PRO A 804 34.24 1.07 -16.14
C PRO A 804 33.53 2.44 -16.23
N ILE A 805 34.30 3.51 -16.38
CA ILE A 805 33.78 4.80 -16.85
C ILE A 805 33.74 4.80 -18.38
N GLY A 806 32.97 5.71 -18.97
CA GLY A 806 32.86 5.84 -20.43
C GLY A 806 34.23 6.10 -21.09
N GLY A 807 34.27 5.97 -22.42
CA GLY A 807 35.46 6.34 -23.20
C GLY A 807 36.68 5.44 -22.98
N THR A 808 37.72 5.97 -22.32
CA THR A 808 39.06 5.33 -22.24
C THR A 808 39.19 4.30 -21.12
N GLY A 809 38.26 4.29 -20.16
CA GLY A 809 38.38 3.50 -18.92
C GLY A 809 39.52 3.94 -17.99
N LYS A 810 40.17 5.09 -18.27
CA LYS A 810 41.29 5.63 -17.49
C LYS A 810 40.84 6.69 -16.49
N ARG A 811 41.46 6.69 -15.32
CA ARG A 811 41.18 7.58 -14.20
C ARG A 811 42.43 8.31 -13.74
N CYS A 812 42.23 9.44 -13.07
CA CYS A 812 43.32 10.14 -12.40
C CYS A 812 43.58 9.48 -11.03
N ILE A 813 44.53 8.55 -11.01
CA ILE A 813 44.92 7.78 -9.83
C ILE A 813 46.07 8.49 -9.12
N GLU A 814 45.95 8.66 -7.80
CA GLU A 814 46.99 9.28 -6.98
C GLU A 814 48.20 8.34 -6.85
N THR A 815 49.40 8.89 -7.09
CA THR A 815 50.66 8.15 -7.05
C THR A 815 51.56 8.67 -5.93
N CYS A 816 52.46 7.81 -5.46
CA CYS A 816 53.27 8.09 -4.28
C CYS A 816 54.63 7.38 -4.35
N GLN A 817 55.57 7.83 -3.53
CA GLN A 817 56.80 7.10 -3.19
C GLN A 817 56.74 6.58 -1.76
N GLN A 818 56.02 7.27 -0.88
CA GLN A 818 55.80 6.94 0.52
C GLN A 818 54.40 7.37 0.97
N THR A 819 53.91 6.80 2.08
CA THR A 819 52.55 7.04 2.57
C THR A 819 52.24 8.51 2.89
N SER A 820 53.24 9.31 3.28
CA SER A 820 53.05 10.75 3.52
C SER A 820 52.79 11.58 2.26
N ASP A 821 53.03 11.02 1.08
CA ASP A 821 52.71 11.68 -0.19
C ASP A 821 51.21 11.59 -0.50
N CYS A 822 50.52 10.61 0.12
CA CYS A 822 49.10 10.37 -0.09
C CYS A 822 48.22 11.30 0.77
N ALA A 823 47.01 11.58 0.29
CA ALA A 823 46.02 12.26 1.12
C ALA A 823 45.66 11.45 2.39
N THR A 824 45.29 12.16 3.47
CA THR A 824 45.07 11.60 4.82
C THR A 824 44.23 10.32 4.80
N GLY A 825 44.71 9.29 5.52
CA GLY A 825 44.04 7.99 5.64
C GLY A 825 44.22 7.05 4.45
N ARG A 826 45.16 7.32 3.56
CA ARG A 826 45.51 6.45 2.42
C ARG A 826 46.93 5.91 2.60
N ILE A 827 47.21 4.76 2.01
CA ILE A 827 48.50 4.08 2.13
C ILE A 827 49.20 4.01 0.78
N CYS A 828 50.50 4.26 0.75
CA CYS A 828 51.28 4.07 -0.47
C CYS A 828 51.64 2.60 -0.66
N GLN A 829 51.11 1.97 -1.69
CA GLN A 829 51.41 0.59 -2.05
C GLN A 829 51.66 0.48 -3.55
N ALA A 830 52.80 -0.09 -3.93
CA ALA A 830 53.21 -0.23 -5.33
C ALA A 830 53.17 1.09 -6.12
N ASN A 831 53.61 2.19 -5.49
CA ASN A 831 53.60 3.56 -6.01
C ASN A 831 52.21 4.17 -6.28
N ILE A 832 51.15 3.58 -5.72
CA ILE A 832 49.77 4.06 -5.81
C ILE A 832 49.24 4.31 -4.40
N CYS A 833 48.52 5.41 -4.21
CA CYS A 833 47.79 5.65 -2.97
C CYS A 833 46.52 4.82 -2.95
N MET A 834 46.33 4.05 -1.89
CA MET A 834 45.19 3.14 -1.71
C MET A 834 44.27 3.64 -0.61
N ASP A 835 42.96 3.61 -0.84
CA ASP A 835 41.93 3.86 0.18
C ASP A 835 41.87 2.69 1.20
N SER A 836 42.39 1.53 0.82
CA SER A 836 42.47 0.33 1.65
C SER A 836 43.61 -0.60 1.25
N VAL A 837 44.10 -1.38 2.21
CA VAL A 837 45.09 -2.45 2.01
C VAL A 837 44.50 -3.78 2.45
N ILE A 838 44.93 -4.89 1.86
CA ILE A 838 44.52 -6.22 2.36
C ILE A 838 45.26 -6.44 3.69
N PRO A 839 44.56 -6.54 4.83
CA PRO A 839 45.21 -6.74 6.11
C PRO A 839 45.74 -8.18 6.24
N PRO A 840 46.78 -8.43 7.04
CA PRO A 840 47.04 -9.76 7.55
C PRO A 840 45.81 -10.33 8.28
N GLN A 841 45.56 -11.64 8.18
CA GLN A 841 44.42 -12.29 8.85
C GLN A 841 44.36 -11.97 10.36
N SER A 842 45.51 -11.91 11.03
CA SER A 842 45.61 -11.59 12.47
C SER A 842 45.02 -10.22 12.83
N CYS A 843 44.99 -9.28 11.89
CA CYS A 843 44.47 -7.92 12.10
C CYS A 843 42.94 -7.84 12.03
N VAL A 844 42.28 -8.87 11.51
CA VAL A 844 40.82 -8.91 11.28
C VAL A 844 40.19 -10.21 11.79
N ASN A 845 40.79 -10.80 12.84
CA ASN A 845 40.27 -11.99 13.50
C ASN A 845 38.94 -11.76 14.21
N ALA A 846 38.71 -10.54 14.72
CA ALA A 846 37.41 -10.17 15.29
C ALA A 846 36.37 -10.00 14.17
N PRO A 847 35.08 -10.31 14.43
CA PRO A 847 33.99 -9.79 13.64
C PRO A 847 34.14 -8.27 13.45
N GLN A 848 34.06 -7.82 12.21
CA GLN A 848 34.23 -6.42 11.85
C GLN A 848 32.88 -5.79 11.53
N ARG A 849 32.71 -4.56 12.01
CA ARG A 849 31.58 -3.71 11.64
C ARG A 849 31.83 -3.08 10.27
N TYR A 850 30.87 -3.19 9.37
CA TYR A 850 30.98 -2.66 8.02
C TYR A 850 29.67 -2.04 7.53
N GLU A 851 29.80 -1.15 6.55
CA GLU A 851 28.71 -0.48 5.85
C GLU A 851 28.82 -0.79 4.36
N LEU A 852 27.68 -0.99 3.70
CA LEU A 852 27.58 -1.23 2.26
C LEU A 852 27.09 0.05 1.59
N ARG A 853 27.82 0.50 0.56
CA ARG A 853 27.56 1.74 -0.16
C ARG A 853 27.61 1.51 -1.65
N ALA A 854 26.81 2.25 -2.42
CA ALA A 854 26.92 2.21 -3.88
C ALA A 854 28.30 2.68 -4.33
N GLY A 855 28.87 1.99 -5.31
CA GLY A 855 30.09 2.44 -5.98
C GLY A 855 29.77 3.37 -7.15
N GLU A 856 30.31 4.59 -7.13
CA GLU A 856 30.26 5.53 -8.26
C GLU A 856 28.84 5.84 -8.79
N ALA A 857 27.89 5.85 -7.88
CA ALA A 857 26.50 6.19 -8.16
C ALA A 857 25.92 6.95 -6.98
N PHE A 858 24.87 7.72 -7.25
CA PHE A 858 23.97 8.16 -6.20
C PHE A 858 23.08 7.00 -5.75
N THR A 859 22.80 6.93 -4.45
CA THR A 859 21.70 6.13 -3.90
C THR A 859 20.54 7.04 -3.55
N MET A 860 19.33 6.69 -3.99
CA MET A 860 18.10 7.35 -3.62
C MET A 860 17.42 6.53 -2.52
N VAL A 861 17.28 7.10 -1.34
CA VAL A 861 16.72 6.41 -0.19
C VAL A 861 15.57 7.23 0.37
N GLY A 862 14.41 6.60 0.51
CA GLY A 862 13.24 7.20 1.12
C GLY A 862 13.13 6.79 2.60
N THR A 863 12.64 7.68 3.48
CA THR A 863 12.48 7.39 4.92
C THR A 863 11.46 6.30 5.29
N ARG A 864 10.62 5.86 4.35
CA ARG A 864 9.63 4.78 4.48
C ARG A 864 9.81 3.69 3.42
N SER A 865 10.27 4.06 2.23
CA SER A 865 10.44 3.19 1.08
C SER A 865 11.80 2.48 1.07
N GLY A 866 12.75 2.91 1.90
CA GLY A 866 14.09 2.30 1.96
C GLY A 866 14.91 2.53 0.69
N TYR A 867 15.88 1.65 0.47
CA TYR A 867 16.68 1.56 -0.75
C TYR A 867 16.03 0.59 -1.75
N ILE A 868 15.29 1.12 -2.73
CA ILE A 868 14.54 0.31 -3.71
C ILE A 868 15.50 -0.33 -4.74
N HIS A 869 15.55 -1.66 -4.82
CA HIS A 869 16.38 -2.38 -5.81
C HIS A 869 15.72 -3.67 -6.32
N SER A 870 16.22 -4.16 -7.46
CA SER A 870 15.73 -5.36 -8.17
C SER A 870 16.66 -6.56 -8.03
N THR A 871 17.40 -6.66 -6.93
CA THR A 871 18.40 -7.73 -6.73
C THR A 871 17.82 -8.81 -5.85
N ILE A 872 17.88 -10.07 -6.28
CA ILE A 872 17.37 -11.23 -5.56
C ILE A 872 18.44 -12.32 -5.44
N LEU A 873 18.19 -13.27 -4.54
CA LEU A 873 18.98 -14.50 -4.43
C LEU A 873 18.57 -15.47 -5.54
N ASP A 874 19.52 -15.80 -6.42
CA ASP A 874 19.42 -17.00 -7.25
C ASP A 874 19.66 -18.23 -6.37
N THR A 875 18.59 -18.94 -6.03
CA THR A 875 18.63 -20.12 -5.15
C THR A 875 19.44 -21.29 -5.72
N ALA A 876 19.65 -21.35 -7.04
CA ALA A 876 20.45 -22.40 -7.67
C ALA A 876 21.96 -22.13 -7.56
N THR A 877 22.38 -20.85 -7.65
CA THR A 877 23.81 -20.50 -7.65
C THR A 877 24.29 -19.82 -6.36
N GLY A 878 23.38 -19.39 -5.48
CA GLY A 878 23.66 -18.61 -4.28
C GLY A 878 24.12 -17.17 -4.56
N LYS A 879 24.06 -16.73 -5.83
CA LYS A 879 24.52 -15.41 -6.27
C LYS A 879 23.40 -14.39 -6.21
N CYS A 880 23.80 -13.13 -6.09
CA CYS A 880 22.86 -12.02 -6.26
C CYS A 880 22.70 -11.75 -7.76
N VAL A 881 21.46 -11.80 -8.25
CA VAL A 881 21.11 -11.58 -9.66
C VAL A 881 20.02 -10.51 -9.74
N LYS A 882 19.89 -9.87 -10.90
CA LYS A 882 18.72 -9.03 -11.16
C LYS A 882 17.49 -9.91 -11.31
N ASP A 883 16.43 -9.57 -10.61
CA ASP A 883 15.14 -10.20 -10.75
C ASP A 883 14.59 -9.93 -12.17
N PRO A 884 14.40 -10.96 -12.99
CA PRO A 884 13.83 -10.79 -14.33
C PRO A 884 12.37 -10.31 -14.31
N ALA A 885 11.67 -10.46 -13.19
CA ALA A 885 10.30 -10.00 -12.99
C ALA A 885 10.22 -8.61 -12.34
N ALA A 886 11.35 -8.02 -11.94
CA ALA A 886 11.34 -6.73 -11.26
C ALA A 886 10.84 -5.61 -12.17
N SER A 887 10.17 -4.65 -11.54
CA SER A 887 9.72 -3.44 -12.20
C SER A 887 10.92 -2.63 -12.70
N PRO A 888 10.87 -2.02 -13.91
CA PRO A 888 11.92 -1.12 -14.38
C PRO A 888 12.00 0.18 -13.56
N PHE A 889 11.12 0.35 -12.58
CA PHE A 889 11.08 1.48 -11.64
C PHE A 889 11.66 1.12 -10.26
N ASP A 890 12.14 -0.12 -10.07
CA ASP A 890 12.85 -0.57 -8.87
C ASP A 890 14.32 -0.14 -8.88
N ILE A 891 14.48 1.18 -8.92
CA ILE A 891 15.75 1.84 -9.17
C ILE A 891 15.96 2.96 -8.15
N ALA A 892 16.85 2.68 -7.21
CA ALA A 892 17.41 3.67 -6.30
C ALA A 892 18.87 4.03 -6.65
N ARG A 893 19.41 3.58 -7.79
CA ARG A 893 20.82 3.76 -8.13
C ARG A 893 21.00 4.61 -9.39
N VAL A 894 21.64 5.77 -9.26
CA VAL A 894 21.83 6.72 -10.37
C VAL A 894 23.31 6.89 -10.67
N LYS A 895 23.79 6.23 -11.74
CA LYS A 895 25.16 6.36 -12.25
C LYS A 895 25.30 7.68 -13.01
N LEU A 896 26.50 8.28 -13.01
CA LEU A 896 26.76 9.56 -13.70
C LEU A 896 26.78 9.46 -15.23
N ALA A 897 26.97 8.25 -15.77
CA ALA A 897 27.00 7.99 -17.21
C ALA A 897 26.02 6.87 -17.58
N PRO A 898 24.70 7.10 -17.47
CA PRO A 898 23.71 6.15 -17.95
C PRO A 898 23.61 6.18 -19.48
N PRO A 899 23.01 5.14 -20.12
CA PRO A 899 22.71 5.15 -21.56
C PRO A 899 21.87 6.38 -21.97
N PRO A 900 21.90 6.82 -23.23
CA PRO A 900 21.01 7.89 -23.70
C PRO A 900 19.54 7.45 -23.65
N CYS A 901 18.62 8.38 -23.36
CA CYS A 901 17.18 8.12 -23.43
C CYS A 901 16.75 7.88 -24.89
N ASP A 902 15.81 6.96 -25.10
CA ASP A 902 15.17 6.72 -26.40
C ASP A 902 14.24 7.90 -26.75
N PRO A 903 14.43 8.56 -27.91
CA PRO A 903 13.60 9.69 -28.31
C PRO A 903 12.14 9.32 -28.60
N ASN A 904 11.82 8.03 -28.78
CA ASN A 904 10.45 7.55 -29.00
C ASN A 904 9.74 7.14 -27.70
N ALA A 905 10.45 7.10 -26.58
CA ALA A 905 9.84 6.81 -25.30
C ALA A 905 8.94 7.96 -24.86
N ASP A 906 7.78 7.63 -24.30
CA ASP A 906 6.92 8.62 -23.67
C ASP A 906 7.70 9.30 -22.52
N PRO A 907 7.83 10.64 -22.53
CA PRO A 907 8.67 11.35 -21.56
C PRO A 907 8.10 11.31 -20.14
N ARG A 908 6.82 10.94 -19.96
CA ARG A 908 6.15 10.76 -18.66
C ARG A 908 6.38 9.37 -18.12
N THR A 909 6.16 8.36 -18.95
CA THR A 909 6.13 6.96 -18.50
C THR A 909 7.41 6.20 -18.76
N GLY A 910 8.28 6.69 -19.64
CA GLY A 910 9.40 5.93 -20.18
C GLY A 910 8.97 4.80 -21.11
N LEU A 911 7.68 4.71 -21.46
CA LEU A 911 7.14 3.61 -22.24
C LEU A 911 7.43 3.78 -23.73
N LEU A 912 7.90 2.72 -24.36
CA LEU A 912 8.14 2.64 -25.79
C LEU A 912 6.89 2.15 -26.56
N PRO A 913 6.74 2.49 -27.85
CA PRO A 913 5.60 2.07 -28.66
C PRO A 913 5.42 0.55 -28.80
N ASP A 914 6.51 -0.21 -28.68
CA ASP A 914 6.50 -1.68 -28.69
C ASP A 914 6.11 -2.28 -27.33
N GLY A 915 5.96 -1.42 -26.33
CA GLY A 915 5.61 -1.84 -25.00
C GLY A 915 6.79 -2.27 -24.12
N SER A 916 8.02 -1.97 -24.49
CA SER A 916 9.14 -2.00 -23.56
C SER A 916 9.28 -0.66 -22.85
N TYR A 917 10.21 -0.56 -21.90
CA TYR A 917 10.56 0.72 -21.27
C TYR A 917 11.95 1.16 -21.74
N ASP A 918 12.14 2.47 -21.84
CA ASP A 918 13.43 3.09 -22.07
C ASP A 918 14.44 2.68 -20.98
N ALA A 919 15.72 2.89 -21.26
CA ALA A 919 16.74 2.79 -20.24
C ALA A 919 16.38 3.69 -19.05
N ASN A 920 16.43 3.13 -17.84
CA ASN A 920 16.16 3.87 -16.62
C ASN A 920 17.28 3.53 -15.61
N PRO A 921 18.05 4.50 -15.10
CA PRO A 921 18.11 5.90 -15.54
C PRO A 921 18.62 6.04 -16.98
N CYS A 922 18.33 7.18 -17.61
CA CYS A 922 18.89 7.55 -18.92
C CYS A 922 19.39 8.99 -18.97
N SER A 923 20.33 9.25 -19.88
CA SER A 923 20.95 10.55 -20.10
C SER A 923 20.26 11.32 -21.23
N LEU A 924 20.09 12.61 -21.04
CA LEU A 924 19.46 13.52 -22.00
C LEU A 924 19.98 14.95 -21.82
N THR A 925 19.48 15.87 -22.65
CA THR A 925 19.64 17.31 -22.44
C THR A 925 18.28 17.92 -22.20
N VAL A 926 18.16 18.79 -21.20
CA VAL A 926 16.90 19.45 -20.86
C VAL A 926 17.09 20.96 -20.77
N ASP A 927 15.99 21.70 -20.99
CA ASP A 927 15.90 23.09 -20.56
C ASP A 927 15.89 23.15 -19.03
N HIS A 928 16.89 23.83 -18.48
CA HIS A 928 17.04 24.11 -17.05
C HIS A 928 17.08 25.62 -16.83
N THR A 929 16.17 26.09 -15.99
CA THR A 929 16.13 27.49 -15.55
C THR A 929 16.85 27.64 -14.22
N GLU A 930 17.79 28.57 -14.10
CA GLU A 930 18.48 28.84 -12.84
C GLU A 930 18.83 30.32 -12.69
N THR A 931 19.09 30.74 -11.46
CA THR A 931 19.70 32.04 -11.17
C THR A 931 21.23 31.92 -11.30
N ILE A 932 21.80 32.66 -12.24
CA ILE A 932 23.25 32.73 -12.47
C ILE A 932 23.80 34.10 -12.03
N PRO A 933 25.06 34.15 -11.55
CA PRO A 933 25.76 35.43 -11.39
C PRO A 933 25.95 36.10 -12.76
N VAL A 934 25.81 37.42 -12.79
CA VAL A 934 26.14 38.21 -13.97
C VAL A 934 27.40 39.00 -13.66
N TYR A 935 28.40 38.86 -14.52
CA TYR A 935 29.68 39.52 -14.36
C TYR A 935 29.82 40.66 -15.35
N ILE A 936 30.52 41.73 -14.93
CA ILE A 936 30.94 42.79 -15.85
C ILE A 936 31.82 42.16 -16.94
N PRO A 937 31.63 42.50 -18.24
CA PRO A 937 32.43 41.93 -19.32
C PRO A 937 33.92 42.03 -19.04
N ASN A 938 34.64 40.92 -19.23
CA ASN A 938 36.07 40.79 -18.94
C ASN A 938 36.48 41.03 -17.47
N SER A 939 35.57 40.85 -16.51
CA SER A 939 35.85 40.89 -15.07
C SER A 939 35.10 39.76 -14.34
N CYS A 940 35.52 39.42 -13.11
CA CYS A 940 34.73 38.60 -12.19
C CYS A 940 34.06 39.42 -11.08
N THR A 941 33.92 40.73 -11.30
CA THR A 941 33.06 41.61 -10.50
C THR A 941 31.61 41.43 -10.96
N LEU A 942 30.70 41.22 -10.00
CA LEU A 942 29.26 41.13 -10.28
C LEU A 942 28.76 42.44 -10.89
N SER A 943 27.88 42.37 -11.89
CA SER A 943 27.21 43.53 -12.47
C SER A 943 26.06 44.04 -11.57
N ASP A 944 25.37 45.08 -12.02
CA ASP A 944 24.08 45.50 -11.46
C ASP A 944 22.98 45.31 -12.53
N PRO A 945 22.03 44.38 -12.37
CA PRO A 945 21.86 43.49 -11.22
C PRO A 945 22.96 42.41 -11.12
N PRO A 946 23.24 41.88 -9.92
CA PRO A 946 24.33 40.91 -9.69
C PRO A 946 24.00 39.49 -10.14
N THR A 947 22.73 39.21 -10.42
CA THR A 947 22.26 37.91 -10.90
C THR A 947 21.18 38.10 -11.95
N MET A 948 20.99 37.08 -12.79
CA MET A 948 19.86 37.00 -13.71
C MET A 948 19.33 35.58 -13.74
N ILE A 949 18.07 35.44 -14.12
CA ILE A 949 17.47 34.14 -14.42
C ILE A 949 17.74 33.83 -15.88
N THR A 950 18.25 32.64 -16.13
CA THR A 950 18.51 32.14 -17.47
C THR A 950 17.93 30.74 -17.63
N THR A 951 17.46 30.43 -18.82
CA THR A 951 17.17 29.05 -19.23
C THR A 951 18.25 28.61 -20.19
N ARG A 952 18.88 27.48 -19.92
CA ARG A 952 19.90 26.89 -20.80
C ARG A 952 19.65 25.40 -20.97
N GLN A 953 20.27 24.86 -22.01
CA GLN A 953 20.37 23.42 -22.20
C GLN A 953 21.42 22.87 -21.23
N ALA A 954 21.03 21.93 -20.38
CA ALA A 954 21.88 21.29 -19.39
C ALA A 954 21.93 19.77 -19.64
N PRO A 955 23.11 19.13 -19.53
CA PRO A 955 23.17 17.67 -19.46
C PRO A 955 22.39 17.20 -18.24
N ALA A 956 21.65 16.12 -18.38
CA ALA A 956 20.77 15.63 -17.34
C ALA A 956 20.67 14.11 -17.35
N ILE A 957 20.19 13.58 -16.23
CA ILE A 957 19.81 12.18 -16.06
C ILE A 957 18.37 12.15 -15.61
N ARG A 958 17.50 11.52 -16.40
CA ARG A 958 16.12 11.23 -16.02
C ARG A 958 16.08 9.91 -15.27
N VAL A 959 15.33 9.91 -14.19
CA VAL A 959 15.13 8.76 -13.30
C VAL A 959 13.64 8.62 -13.06
N HIS A 960 13.10 7.46 -13.37
CA HIS A 960 11.76 7.08 -12.98
C HIS A 960 11.82 6.08 -11.83
N THR A 961 11.03 6.27 -10.79
CA THR A 961 10.99 5.37 -9.63
C THR A 961 9.53 5.06 -9.30
N ARG A 962 9.27 4.11 -8.39
CA ARG A 962 7.89 3.87 -7.91
C ARG A 962 7.26 5.11 -7.28
N GLY A 963 8.08 6.00 -6.73
CA GLY A 963 7.64 7.27 -6.15
C GLY A 963 7.88 8.42 -7.12
N PRO A 964 8.83 9.33 -6.84
CA PRO A 964 9.09 10.46 -7.71
C PRO A 964 9.81 10.05 -9.00
N THR A 965 9.41 10.65 -10.10
CA THR A 965 10.25 10.80 -11.29
C THR A 965 10.96 12.14 -11.20
N PHE A 966 12.26 12.15 -11.45
CA PHE A 966 13.04 13.39 -11.43
C PHE A 966 14.17 13.38 -12.45
N THR A 967 14.71 14.56 -12.68
CA THR A 967 15.71 14.88 -13.67
C THR A 967 16.84 15.57 -12.91
N MET A 968 17.93 14.85 -12.70
CA MET A 968 19.15 15.43 -12.14
C MET A 968 19.90 16.17 -13.23
N VAL A 969 20.08 17.48 -13.07
CA VAL A 969 20.80 18.34 -14.02
C VAL A 969 22.23 18.58 -13.54
N ASP A 970 23.11 18.87 -14.50
CA ASP A 970 24.55 19.03 -14.30
C ASP A 970 25.19 17.85 -13.54
N PRO A 971 24.95 16.57 -13.94
CA PRO A 971 25.70 15.44 -13.38
C PRO A 971 27.22 15.58 -13.61
N TYR A 972 27.59 16.37 -14.62
CA TYR A 972 28.94 16.84 -14.92
C TYR A 972 28.88 18.23 -15.56
N GLN A 973 30.01 18.96 -15.54
CA GLN A 973 30.20 20.23 -16.25
C GLN A 973 31.64 20.38 -16.77
N SER A 974 31.85 21.34 -17.66
CA SER A 974 33.16 21.68 -18.28
C SER A 974 34.21 22.24 -17.30
N GLY A 975 33.79 22.57 -16.08
CA GLY A 975 34.55 23.39 -15.14
C GLY A 975 34.42 24.88 -15.44
N ASP A 976 34.89 25.71 -14.51
CA ASP A 976 34.90 27.16 -14.67
C ASP A 976 36.25 27.62 -15.26
N GLN A 977 36.22 28.57 -16.20
CA GLN A 977 37.43 29.09 -16.82
C GLN A 977 38.00 30.29 -16.05
N ARG A 978 37.14 31.27 -15.77
CA ARG A 978 37.54 32.58 -15.27
C ARG A 978 36.79 32.96 -14.00
N CYS A 979 35.47 32.94 -14.04
CA CYS A 979 34.60 33.32 -12.95
C CYS A 979 33.77 32.13 -12.47
N ILE A 980 33.31 32.18 -11.21
CA ILE A 980 32.50 31.13 -10.62
C ILE A 980 31.22 30.94 -11.45
N ARG A 981 30.91 29.68 -11.82
CA ARG A 981 29.75 29.28 -12.64
C ARG A 981 29.71 29.87 -14.06
N ASP A 982 30.86 30.26 -14.63
CA ASP A 982 30.91 30.60 -16.06
C ASP A 982 30.80 29.36 -16.95
N ARG A 983 31.17 28.17 -16.43
CA ARG A 983 31.12 26.87 -17.13
C ARG A 983 31.88 26.84 -18.47
N LEU A 984 32.87 27.72 -18.66
CA LEU A 984 33.63 27.83 -19.92
C LEU A 984 34.94 27.01 -19.92
N GLY A 985 35.16 26.15 -18.92
CA GLY A 985 36.36 25.33 -18.82
C GLY A 985 36.51 24.32 -19.95
N THR A 986 37.73 23.81 -20.12
CA THR A 986 38.09 22.81 -21.16
C THR A 986 38.65 21.53 -20.56
N LEU A 987 38.39 21.27 -19.27
CA LEU A 987 38.99 20.17 -18.51
C LEU A 987 38.27 18.81 -18.71
N GLY A 988 37.20 18.79 -19.51
CA GLY A 988 36.38 17.61 -19.78
C GLY A 988 35.04 17.64 -19.05
N LYS A 989 34.30 16.52 -19.06
CA LYS A 989 33.03 16.36 -18.32
C LYS A 989 33.30 16.03 -16.85
N ILE A 990 33.58 17.05 -16.05
CA ILE A 990 33.97 16.91 -14.64
C ILE A 990 32.73 16.67 -13.79
N PRO A 991 32.65 15.57 -13.03
CA PRO A 991 31.62 15.39 -12.03
C PRO A 991 31.98 16.16 -10.76
N LEU A 992 31.11 17.07 -10.31
CA LEU A 992 31.27 17.77 -9.04
C LEU A 992 30.48 17.06 -7.94
N VAL A 993 30.92 15.86 -7.59
CA VAL A 993 30.32 15.03 -6.54
C VAL A 993 31.38 14.50 -5.58
N PHE A 994 31.01 14.36 -4.31
CA PHE A 994 31.94 13.97 -3.24
C PHE A 994 31.23 13.05 -2.25
N PRO A 995 31.93 12.11 -1.59
CA PRO A 995 31.32 11.27 -0.56
C PRO A 995 30.61 12.12 0.50
N GLY A 996 29.32 11.85 0.74
CA GLY A 996 28.49 12.61 1.67
C GLY A 996 27.81 13.85 1.07
N PHE A 997 27.97 14.13 -0.22
CA PHE A 997 27.08 15.06 -0.93
C PHE A 997 25.68 14.47 -1.02
N GLN A 998 24.69 15.26 -0.61
CA GLN A 998 23.28 14.85 -0.57
C GLN A 998 22.38 15.90 -1.21
N ILE A 999 21.37 15.43 -1.92
CA ILE A 999 20.20 16.22 -2.30
C ILE A 999 19.01 15.65 -1.52
N THR A 1000 18.35 16.48 -0.74
CA THR A 1000 17.23 16.06 0.12
C THR A 1000 16.00 16.90 -0.15
N TRP A 1001 14.86 16.22 -0.30
CA TRP A 1001 13.55 16.87 -0.43
C TRP A 1001 12.49 16.09 0.36
N ARG A 1002 11.48 16.81 0.83
CA ARG A 1002 10.32 16.23 1.52
C ARG A 1002 9.19 16.15 0.52
N GLN A 1003 8.69 14.97 0.23
CA GLN A 1003 7.45 14.75 -0.49
C GLN A 1003 6.28 14.77 0.50
N THR A 1004 5.21 15.48 0.17
CA THR A 1004 3.96 15.58 0.94
C THR A 1004 2.76 15.45 0.01
N GLY A 1005 1.64 14.95 0.52
CA GLY A 1005 0.39 14.92 -0.23
C GLY A 1005 0.24 13.69 -1.13
N GLY A 1006 0.77 12.54 -0.71
CA GLY A 1006 0.53 11.23 -1.32
C GLY A 1006 -0.89 10.69 -1.11
N PHE A 1007 -1.31 9.65 -1.84
CA PHE A 1007 -2.59 8.97 -1.63
C PHE A 1007 -2.73 8.53 -0.17
N VAL A 1008 -3.86 8.85 0.44
CA VAL A 1008 -4.20 8.38 1.77
C VAL A 1008 -5.50 7.60 1.62
N PRO A 1009 -5.50 6.27 1.79
CA PRO A 1009 -6.75 5.54 1.68
C PRO A 1009 -7.73 6.05 2.74
N LEU A 1010 -8.99 6.24 2.34
CA LEU A 1010 -10.09 6.44 3.26
C LEU A 1010 -10.26 5.18 4.08
N THR A 1011 -9.86 5.27 5.34
CA THR A 1011 -10.05 4.21 6.31
C THR A 1011 -11.20 4.54 7.25
N LEU A 1012 -12.06 3.57 7.55
CA LEU A 1012 -13.08 3.73 8.58
C LEU A 1012 -12.43 3.56 9.96
N PRO A 1013 -12.50 4.56 10.86
CA PRO A 1013 -11.94 4.44 12.20
C PRO A 1013 -12.87 3.56 13.06
N ILE A 1014 -12.64 2.25 13.01
CA ILE A 1014 -13.35 1.32 13.89
C ILE A 1014 -12.58 1.28 15.21
N ALA A 1015 -13.22 1.72 16.30
CA ALA A 1015 -12.66 1.65 17.66
C ALA A 1015 -12.19 0.21 17.98
N PRO A 1016 -11.17 0.04 18.84
CA PRO A 1016 -10.11 -0.96 18.69
C PRO A 1016 -10.69 -2.38 18.60
N SER A 1017 -10.94 -2.81 17.38
CA SER A 1017 -11.35 -4.16 17.00
C SER A 1017 -10.64 -4.48 15.70
N PHE A 1018 -10.16 -5.72 15.58
CA PHE A 1018 -9.57 -6.22 14.33
C PHE A 1018 -10.71 -6.87 13.57
N PRO A 1019 -11.39 -6.16 12.65
CA PRO A 1019 -12.51 -6.74 11.92
C PRO A 1019 -12.00 -7.90 11.05
N VAL A 1020 -12.52 -9.09 11.30
CA VAL A 1020 -12.10 -10.32 10.60
C VAL A 1020 -12.99 -10.65 9.40
N LYS A 1021 -14.20 -10.07 9.34
CA LYS A 1021 -15.17 -10.24 8.27
C LYS A 1021 -16.09 -9.01 8.22
N VAL A 1022 -16.48 -8.61 7.01
CA VAL A 1022 -17.55 -7.65 6.76
C VAL A 1022 -18.74 -8.42 6.21
N VAL A 1023 -19.95 -8.06 6.65
CA VAL A 1023 -21.19 -8.65 6.17
C VAL A 1023 -22.15 -7.52 5.86
N ARG A 1024 -22.83 -7.58 4.71
CA ARG A 1024 -23.89 -6.62 4.38
C ARG A 1024 -25.01 -6.71 5.42
N GLY A 1025 -25.37 -5.56 5.99
CA GLY A 1025 -26.56 -5.44 6.82
C GLY A 1025 -27.84 -5.54 5.98
N PRO A 1026 -29.01 -5.53 6.60
CA PRO A 1026 -30.27 -5.37 5.88
C PRO A 1026 -30.26 -4.09 5.04
N LEU A 1027 -30.93 -4.11 3.88
CA LEU A 1027 -31.19 -2.91 3.09
C LEU A 1027 -32.13 -2.01 3.92
N GLN A 1028 -31.59 -0.96 4.52
CA GLN A 1028 -32.37 0.03 5.28
C GLN A 1028 -32.86 1.15 4.38
#